data_AF-A0A3A5SDT8-F1
#
_entry.id   AF-A0A3A5SDT8-F1
#
_cell.length_a   1.000
_cell.length_b   1.000
_cell.length_c   1.000
_cell.angle_alpha   90.00
_cell.angle_beta   90.00
_cell.angle_gamma   90.00
#
_symmetry.space_group_name_H-M   'P 1'
#
loop_
_entity.id
_entity.type
_entity.pdbx_description
1 polymer ?
#
loop_
_entity_poly.entity_id
_entity_poly.type
_entity_poly.pdbx_seq_one_letter_code
_entity_poly.pdbx_strand_id
1 'polypeptide(L)'
;MKPTFLSHFLTPILLFCGVATLPLQAQSYKDPTLSPEERTTDLLRRMTLEEKIAQIRHIHSWNIFDEQDLNETKLQEFVGDLCWGFVEGFPLTGESCHRHMRRIQEYMVKHTRLGIPVFTVAEALHGSVHEGSTIYPQNIALASTFNPELAYRRAAEISKELHYQGICQILAPCIDVVRDLRWGRVEESYGEDPFLNGIFAYEEAKGYLDNGISPMLKHYGPHGNPLGGLNLASVHCGVGELHDVYLQPFKRVVTSLPIHAVMSTYNSWNRVPNSSSHYLLTEVLRNRWGFQGYIYSDWGAIDMLHTFQRTASNQAEAAVQAIVAGLDVEASSECFPHLAALVKEKKVDEGIIDKAVSRVLLAKFRMGLFEDPYGDRFAGHSLHSQENIQVARQIADESTVLLKNDKDLLPLNLSQLKSIAVIGPNADQVQFGDYTWSRTNQDGITPLEGIRKQVEPVGIKIRYAKGCNMMSMDTTQIAAAVEAARQSDAAILFCGSASASLARDYHETNCGEGFDLTDLSLTGAQGKLIQAVHATGKPVVLVLVTGKPFAIAWEKEHIPAILVQWYAGEQEGSSIADILFGKTNPSGHLTVSFPKSSGHLPAYYNHLPTDRGFYHKPGSYEQPGRDYVFSSPGPLWAFGHGLTYTTFEYADLQIEQTTDSVKVLVTVKNTGTRAGKAVPQLYVRDVFSSISTPVRQLKAFQKVELKPDEEVQVPLHFAIEDLAFTNENGQTAVEPGNFEIQMGDASDHILLKDIISIGKTSADGHQTEQRQAGKEIGKGTIISIKGMVRDVQATPADRVEIYSTAQQRVVGVTDKSGRYTIEVPEDDILVFRKSGYLNEEVNVAGKSSILITIRNGTDL
;
A
#
# COMPACT_ATOMS: atom_id res chain seq x y z
N MET A 1 -60.60 31.74 -76.42
CA MET A 1 -61.98 31.90 -75.89
C MET A 1 -62.08 31.06 -74.62
N LYS A 2 -62.42 31.68 -73.48
CA LYS A 2 -63.00 30.96 -72.33
C LYS A 2 -64.49 30.76 -72.62
N PRO A 3 -65.12 29.64 -72.21
CA PRO A 3 -65.76 29.55 -70.87
C PRO A 3 -65.58 28.15 -70.20
N THR A 4 -65.33 28.00 -68.87
CA THR A 4 -66.29 27.87 -67.72
C THR A 4 -67.34 26.75 -67.89
N PHE A 5 -67.73 25.89 -66.93
CA PHE A 5 -67.37 25.51 -65.55
C PHE A 5 -68.29 24.30 -65.16
N LEU A 6 -67.92 23.59 -64.07
CA LEU A 6 -68.73 22.65 -63.23
C LEU A 6 -69.22 21.31 -63.82
N SER A 7 -69.36 20.20 -63.09
CA SER A 7 -68.70 19.55 -61.94
C SER A 7 -69.58 18.34 -61.61
N HIS A 8 -69.04 17.11 -61.52
CA HIS A 8 -69.67 15.98 -60.79
C HIS A 8 -68.57 15.19 -60.06
N PHE A 9 -68.87 14.87 -58.80
CA PHE A 9 -68.03 14.24 -57.79
C PHE A 9 -67.59 12.81 -58.14
N LEU A 10 -66.33 12.47 -57.82
CA LEU A 10 -65.88 11.11 -57.50
C LEU A 10 -64.64 11.22 -56.58
N THR A 11 -64.77 10.64 -55.40
CA THR A 11 -63.79 10.59 -54.31
C THR A 11 -62.57 9.72 -54.67
N PRO A 12 -61.33 10.11 -54.35
CA PRO A 12 -60.22 9.17 -54.23
C PRO A 12 -59.73 9.05 -52.78
N ILE A 13 -59.48 7.80 -52.40
CA ILE A 13 -58.78 7.35 -51.20
C ILE A 13 -57.31 7.79 -51.28
N LEU A 14 -56.85 8.52 -50.27
CA LEU A 14 -55.45 8.92 -50.11
C LEU A 14 -54.66 7.80 -49.41
N LEU A 15 -53.74 7.18 -50.14
CA LEU A 15 -52.66 6.36 -49.58
C LEU A 15 -51.62 7.30 -48.94
N PHE A 16 -51.50 7.27 -47.61
CA PHE A 16 -50.40 7.91 -46.89
C PHE A 16 -49.22 6.92 -46.85
N CYS A 17 -48.16 7.17 -47.63
CA CYS A 17 -46.88 6.51 -47.46
C CYS A 17 -46.17 7.13 -46.25
N GLY A 18 -46.24 6.45 -45.10
CA GLY A 18 -45.41 6.78 -43.94
C GLY A 18 -43.95 6.44 -44.23
N VAL A 19 -43.11 7.47 -44.38
CA VAL A 19 -41.66 7.34 -44.26
C VAL A 19 -41.38 7.09 -42.78
N ALA A 20 -41.11 5.84 -42.41
CA ALA A 20 -40.61 5.51 -41.08
C ALA A 20 -39.16 6.00 -40.98
N THR A 21 -38.96 7.21 -40.44
CA THR A 21 -37.69 7.60 -39.86
C THR A 21 -37.42 6.67 -38.67
N LEU A 22 -36.50 5.71 -38.82
CA LEU A 22 -35.96 4.98 -37.69
C LEU A 22 -35.41 6.02 -36.69
N PRO A 23 -35.85 6.03 -35.42
CA PRO A 23 -35.27 6.95 -34.46
C PRO A 23 -33.79 6.61 -34.31
N LEU A 24 -32.93 7.64 -34.31
CA LEU A 24 -31.56 7.52 -33.82
C LEU A 24 -31.66 6.83 -32.46
N GLN A 25 -31.22 5.57 -32.34
CA GLN A 25 -31.38 4.82 -31.12
C GLN A 25 -30.63 5.58 -30.02
N ALA A 26 -31.36 6.12 -29.03
CA ALA A 26 -30.76 6.90 -27.95
C ALA A 26 -29.57 6.12 -27.37
N GLN A 27 -28.43 6.79 -27.19
CA GLN A 27 -27.22 6.19 -26.65
C GLN A 27 -27.38 6.06 -25.13
N SER A 28 -28.00 4.97 -24.67
CA SER A 28 -28.28 4.74 -23.25
C SER A 28 -27.06 4.83 -22.35
N TYR A 29 -25.85 4.45 -22.82
CA TYR A 29 -24.62 4.64 -22.04
C TYR A 29 -24.30 6.11 -21.70
N LYS A 30 -24.91 7.10 -22.37
CA LYS A 30 -24.76 8.52 -22.06
C LYS A 30 -25.81 9.05 -21.08
N ASP A 31 -26.77 8.23 -20.69
CA ASP A 31 -27.80 8.59 -19.71
C ASP A 31 -27.27 8.33 -18.29
N PRO A 32 -26.99 9.38 -17.49
CA PRO A 32 -26.46 9.20 -16.14
C PRO A 32 -27.51 8.69 -15.14
N THR A 33 -28.77 8.52 -15.55
CA THR A 33 -29.83 7.97 -14.70
C THR A 33 -29.85 6.43 -14.69
N LEU A 34 -29.15 5.79 -15.62
CA LEU A 34 -28.98 4.33 -15.68
C LEU A 34 -27.80 3.88 -14.82
N SER A 35 -27.80 2.62 -14.38
CA SER A 35 -26.70 2.09 -13.57
C SER A 35 -25.40 2.01 -14.39
N PRO A 36 -24.22 2.10 -13.75
CA PRO A 36 -22.93 1.85 -14.40
C PRO A 36 -22.89 0.54 -15.19
N GLU A 37 -23.56 -0.51 -14.70
CA GLU A 37 -23.64 -1.84 -15.30
C GLU A 37 -24.49 -1.85 -16.58
N GLU A 38 -25.65 -1.19 -16.56
CA GLU A 38 -26.53 -1.02 -17.73
C GLU A 38 -25.82 -0.22 -18.83
N ARG A 39 -25.15 0.87 -18.44
CA ARG A 39 -24.39 1.73 -19.35
C ARG A 39 -23.19 1.01 -19.95
N THR A 40 -22.47 0.23 -19.15
CA THR A 40 -21.37 -0.64 -19.62
C THR A 40 -21.87 -1.64 -20.65
N THR A 41 -23.00 -2.30 -20.38
CA THR A 41 -23.58 -3.29 -21.29
C THR A 41 -23.99 -2.68 -22.63
N ASP A 42 -24.62 -1.49 -22.61
CA ASP A 42 -24.98 -0.78 -23.84
C ASP A 42 -23.74 -0.32 -24.62
N LEU A 43 -22.76 0.27 -23.95
CA LEU A 43 -21.53 0.76 -24.59
C LEU A 43 -20.74 -0.39 -25.22
N LEU A 44 -20.54 -1.49 -24.51
CA LEU A 44 -19.76 -2.64 -24.98
C LEU A 44 -20.33 -3.25 -26.28
N ARG A 45 -21.66 -3.32 -26.40
CA ARG A 45 -22.34 -3.82 -27.62
C ARG A 45 -22.15 -2.92 -28.84
N ARG A 46 -21.77 -1.67 -28.64
CA ARG A 46 -21.56 -0.68 -29.71
C ARG A 46 -20.11 -0.64 -30.19
N MET A 47 -19.18 -1.24 -29.44
CA MET A 47 -17.75 -1.23 -29.73
C MET A 47 -17.38 -2.28 -30.77
N THR A 48 -16.47 -1.91 -31.67
CA THR A 48 -15.71 -2.81 -32.53
C THR A 48 -14.64 -3.54 -31.72
N LEU A 49 -14.11 -4.62 -32.27
CA LEU A 49 -13.00 -5.37 -31.65
C LEU A 49 -11.75 -4.50 -31.48
N GLU A 50 -11.47 -3.64 -32.45
CA GLU A 50 -10.34 -2.71 -32.42
C GLU A 50 -10.47 -1.66 -31.30
N GLU A 51 -11.66 -1.09 -31.08
CA GLU A 51 -11.91 -0.19 -29.93
C GLU A 51 -11.87 -0.93 -28.59
N LYS A 52 -12.32 -2.19 -28.54
CA LYS A 52 -12.22 -3.03 -27.34
C LYS A 52 -10.75 -3.23 -26.95
N ILE A 53 -9.89 -3.56 -27.91
CA ILE A 53 -8.45 -3.73 -27.66
C ILE A 53 -7.80 -2.38 -27.30
N ALA A 54 -8.19 -1.27 -27.93
CA ALA A 54 -7.68 0.06 -27.56
C ALA A 54 -8.08 0.47 -26.12
N GLN A 55 -9.26 0.07 -25.64
CA GLN A 55 -9.71 0.35 -24.26
C GLN A 55 -8.89 -0.34 -23.16
N ILE A 56 -8.12 -1.37 -23.49
CA ILE A 56 -7.28 -2.11 -22.54
C ILE A 56 -5.78 -1.86 -22.75
N ARG A 57 -5.44 -0.71 -23.34
CA ARG A 57 -4.07 -0.31 -23.70
C ARG A 57 -3.83 1.18 -23.47
N HIS A 58 -2.55 1.55 -23.53
CA HIS A 58 -2.03 2.89 -23.28
C HIS A 58 -1.73 3.68 -24.55
N ILE A 59 -2.01 4.98 -24.47
CA ILE A 59 -1.27 6.00 -25.22
C ILE A 59 -0.09 6.43 -24.35
N HIS A 60 1.13 6.29 -24.87
CA HIS A 60 2.31 6.75 -24.17
C HIS A 60 2.67 8.18 -24.56
N SER A 61 3.34 8.88 -23.65
CA SER A 61 3.79 10.26 -23.86
C SER A 61 4.61 10.41 -25.15
N TRP A 62 5.54 9.49 -25.42
CA TRP A 62 6.35 9.49 -26.64
C TRP A 62 5.55 9.26 -27.94
N ASN A 63 4.31 8.76 -27.87
CA ASN A 63 3.45 8.62 -29.05
C ASN A 63 2.89 9.97 -29.51
N ILE A 64 2.65 10.92 -28.59
CA ILE A 64 1.81 12.10 -28.87
C ILE A 64 2.42 13.44 -28.44
N PHE A 65 3.52 13.45 -27.69
CA PHE A 65 4.24 14.67 -27.29
C PHE A 65 5.54 14.87 -28.08
N ASP A 66 5.93 16.13 -28.21
CA ASP A 66 7.30 16.54 -28.51
C ASP A 66 7.85 17.26 -27.28
N GLU A 67 8.71 16.57 -26.54
CA GLU A 67 9.19 17.02 -25.23
C GLU A 67 8.03 17.34 -24.28
N GLN A 68 7.77 18.62 -24.00
CA GLN A 68 6.77 19.09 -23.04
C GLN A 68 5.47 19.58 -23.69
N ASP A 69 5.37 19.60 -25.02
CA ASP A 69 4.19 20.11 -25.72
C ASP A 69 3.47 19.00 -26.51
N LEU A 70 2.14 19.01 -26.42
CA LEU A 70 1.29 18.06 -27.17
C LEU A 70 1.39 18.32 -28.68
N ASN A 71 1.75 17.29 -29.45
CA ASN A 71 1.71 17.32 -30.90
C ASN A 71 0.35 16.79 -31.39
N GLU A 72 -0.53 17.70 -31.78
CA GLU A 72 -1.90 17.36 -32.22
C GLU A 72 -1.92 16.50 -33.49
N THR A 73 -0.92 16.62 -34.37
CA THR A 73 -0.81 15.75 -35.56
C THR A 73 -0.48 14.31 -35.16
N LYS A 74 0.51 14.12 -34.28
CA LYS A 74 0.84 12.79 -33.73
C LYS A 74 -0.33 12.18 -32.98
N LEU A 75 -1.04 12.99 -32.18
CA LEU A 75 -2.25 12.55 -31.48
C LEU A 75 -3.29 12.02 -32.48
N GLN A 76 -3.59 12.79 -33.54
CA GLN A 76 -4.55 12.39 -34.57
C GLN A 76 -4.10 11.14 -35.33
N GLU A 77 -2.81 11.04 -35.68
CA GLU A 77 -2.26 9.88 -36.40
C GLU A 77 -2.27 8.61 -35.57
N PHE A 78 -1.95 8.70 -34.27
CA PHE A 78 -1.90 7.55 -33.37
C PHE A 78 -3.29 7.10 -32.92
N VAL A 79 -4.14 8.04 -32.51
CA VAL A 79 -5.46 7.76 -31.95
C VAL A 79 -6.50 7.52 -33.03
N GLY A 80 -6.48 8.33 -34.09
CA GLY A 80 -7.51 8.33 -35.13
C GLY A 80 -8.91 8.55 -34.53
N ASP A 81 -9.81 7.62 -34.83
CA ASP A 81 -11.21 7.61 -34.35
C ASP A 81 -11.43 6.57 -33.22
N LEU A 82 -10.37 5.93 -32.72
CA LEU A 82 -10.45 4.89 -31.70
C LEU A 82 -10.52 5.49 -30.30
N CYS A 83 -11.35 4.89 -29.44
CA CYS A 83 -11.39 5.22 -28.03
C CYS A 83 -10.31 4.44 -27.28
N TRP A 84 -9.29 5.11 -26.75
CA TRP A 84 -8.24 4.48 -25.95
C TRP A 84 -8.58 4.42 -24.45
N GLY A 85 -8.01 3.44 -23.77
CA GLY A 85 -8.27 3.16 -22.36
C GLY A 85 -7.61 4.19 -21.44
N PHE A 86 -6.31 4.38 -21.66
CA PHE A 86 -5.39 5.05 -20.73
C PHE A 86 -4.41 5.96 -21.47
N VAL A 87 -3.97 7.02 -20.82
CA VAL A 87 -2.87 7.90 -21.26
C VAL A 87 -2.01 8.29 -20.07
N GLU A 88 -0.69 8.35 -20.27
CA GLU A 88 0.28 8.75 -19.24
C GLU A 88 1.16 9.91 -19.70
N GLY A 89 1.83 10.57 -18.74
CA GLY A 89 2.72 11.69 -18.98
C GLY A 89 4.02 11.70 -18.17
N PHE A 90 4.63 10.57 -17.82
CA PHE A 90 5.75 10.50 -16.84
C PHE A 90 6.93 11.47 -17.02
N PRO A 91 7.36 11.87 -18.24
CA PRO A 91 8.41 12.88 -18.39
C PRO A 91 7.89 14.34 -18.37
N LEU A 92 6.58 14.56 -18.26
CA LEU A 92 5.98 15.89 -18.32
C LEU A 92 6.06 16.63 -16.98
N THR A 93 6.17 17.96 -17.06
CA THR A 93 6.00 18.84 -15.91
C THR A 93 4.54 18.92 -15.48
N GLY A 94 4.28 19.32 -14.23
CA GLY A 94 2.90 19.50 -13.75
C GLY A 94 2.13 20.55 -14.56
N GLU A 95 2.81 21.61 -15.01
CA GLU A 95 2.26 22.63 -15.91
C GLU A 95 1.98 22.07 -17.31
N SER A 96 2.86 21.23 -17.85
CA SER A 96 2.61 20.55 -19.13
C SER A 96 1.36 19.66 -19.05
N CYS A 97 1.24 18.85 -17.99
CA CYS A 97 0.05 18.04 -17.74
C CYS A 97 -1.21 18.91 -17.67
N HIS A 98 -1.21 19.97 -16.87
CA HIS A 98 -2.34 20.92 -16.75
C HIS A 98 -2.79 21.45 -18.13
N ARG A 99 -1.84 21.87 -18.98
CA ARG A 99 -2.12 22.43 -20.31
C ARG A 99 -2.65 21.40 -21.31
N HIS A 100 -2.21 20.14 -21.22
CA HIS A 100 -2.37 19.17 -22.31
C HIS A 100 -3.30 17.99 -22.01
N MET A 101 -3.42 17.53 -20.76
CA MET A 101 -4.29 16.39 -20.42
C MET A 101 -5.76 16.69 -20.74
N ARG A 102 -6.22 17.92 -20.47
CA ARG A 102 -7.55 18.37 -20.87
C ARG A 102 -7.77 18.30 -22.39
N ARG A 103 -6.77 18.67 -23.20
CA ARG A 103 -6.88 18.63 -24.67
C ARG A 103 -6.98 17.21 -25.19
N ILE A 104 -6.21 16.29 -24.62
CA ILE A 104 -6.29 14.85 -24.94
C ILE A 104 -7.69 14.35 -24.62
N GLN A 105 -8.23 14.71 -23.46
CA GLN A 105 -9.58 14.33 -23.08
C GLN A 105 -10.65 14.91 -24.00
N GLU A 106 -10.51 16.18 -24.41
CA GLU A 106 -11.40 16.79 -25.40
C GLU A 106 -11.34 16.06 -26.75
N TYR A 107 -10.15 15.62 -27.18
CA TYR A 107 -10.00 14.77 -28.35
C TYR A 107 -10.77 13.46 -28.19
N MET A 108 -10.56 12.75 -27.06
CA MET A 108 -11.22 11.48 -26.79
C MET A 108 -12.75 11.60 -26.80
N VAL A 109 -13.30 12.66 -26.19
CA VAL A 109 -14.76 12.84 -26.08
C VAL A 109 -15.40 13.34 -27.38
N LYS A 110 -14.73 14.23 -28.13
CA LYS A 110 -15.35 14.94 -29.27
C LYS A 110 -14.97 14.38 -30.65
N HIS A 111 -13.81 13.73 -30.75
CA HIS A 111 -13.20 13.34 -32.03
C HIS A 111 -13.06 11.82 -32.20
N THR A 112 -13.56 11.03 -31.25
CA THR A 112 -13.67 9.56 -31.39
C THR A 112 -15.13 9.12 -31.49
N ARG A 113 -15.39 8.00 -32.17
CA ARG A 113 -16.72 7.54 -32.56
C ARG A 113 -17.73 7.40 -31.41
N LEU A 114 -17.25 6.90 -30.26
CA LEU A 114 -18.08 6.66 -29.08
C LEU A 114 -17.86 7.70 -27.98
N GLY A 115 -16.89 8.62 -28.12
CA GLY A 115 -16.64 9.68 -27.14
C GLY A 115 -16.33 9.15 -25.74
N ILE A 116 -15.63 8.02 -25.63
CA ILE A 116 -15.29 7.41 -24.34
C ILE A 116 -14.11 8.20 -23.74
N PRO A 117 -14.25 8.75 -22.51
CA PRO A 117 -13.15 9.44 -21.85
C PRO A 117 -11.98 8.50 -21.54
N VAL A 118 -10.76 9.03 -21.52
CA VAL A 118 -9.55 8.27 -21.21
C VAL A 118 -9.21 8.39 -19.72
N PHE A 119 -8.66 7.34 -19.12
CA PHE A 119 -8.00 7.46 -17.83
C PHE A 119 -6.66 8.18 -18.01
N THR A 120 -6.49 9.31 -17.34
CA THR A 120 -5.19 10.00 -17.25
C THR A 120 -4.45 9.45 -16.03
N VAL A 121 -3.26 8.91 -16.27
CA VAL A 121 -2.50 8.08 -15.32
C VAL A 121 -1.20 8.79 -14.92
N ALA A 122 -0.90 8.82 -13.62
CA ALA A 122 0.39 9.23 -13.10
C ALA A 122 0.93 8.27 -12.03
N GLU A 123 2.23 8.38 -11.77
CA GLU A 123 2.83 7.83 -10.55
C GLU A 123 2.60 8.84 -9.43
N ALA A 124 2.30 8.34 -8.23
CA ALA A 124 2.03 9.19 -7.08
C ALA A 124 2.48 8.58 -5.74
N LEU A 125 3.54 7.74 -5.76
CA LEU A 125 3.97 6.94 -4.60
C LEU A 125 4.13 7.74 -3.32
N HIS A 126 4.74 8.93 -3.41
CA HIS A 126 4.90 9.88 -2.31
C HIS A 126 4.73 11.33 -2.78
N GLY A 127 3.88 11.54 -3.77
CA GLY A 127 3.73 12.81 -4.48
C GLY A 127 3.64 12.58 -5.97
N SER A 128 2.98 13.49 -6.69
CA SER A 128 2.88 13.39 -8.14
C SER A 128 4.27 13.45 -8.78
N VAL A 129 4.60 12.51 -9.67
CA VAL A 129 5.92 12.44 -10.35
C VAL A 129 5.98 13.38 -11.57
N HIS A 130 5.46 14.59 -11.39
CA HIS A 130 5.45 15.67 -12.36
C HIS A 130 6.08 16.92 -11.75
N GLU A 131 6.99 17.55 -12.50
CA GLU A 131 7.82 18.65 -12.00
C GLU A 131 6.99 19.82 -11.45
N GLY A 132 7.43 20.36 -10.32
CA GLY A 132 6.74 21.42 -9.57
C GLY A 132 5.72 20.92 -8.54
N SER A 133 5.46 19.61 -8.45
CA SER A 133 4.61 19.01 -7.40
C SER A 133 5.36 18.88 -6.08
N THR A 134 4.66 18.88 -4.95
CA THR A 134 5.27 18.69 -3.63
C THR A 134 5.90 17.30 -3.50
N ILE A 135 7.13 17.22 -2.97
CA ILE A 135 7.81 15.93 -2.74
C ILE A 135 7.68 15.56 -1.26
N TYR A 136 6.89 14.53 -0.96
CA TYR A 136 6.64 14.08 0.42
C TYR A 136 7.67 13.04 0.87
N PRO A 137 7.69 12.69 2.17
CA PRO A 137 8.43 11.50 2.62
C PRO A 137 7.95 10.20 1.95
N GLN A 138 8.89 9.31 1.67
CA GLN A 138 8.66 7.95 1.16
C GLN A 138 7.78 7.11 2.10
N ASN A 139 7.25 5.99 1.60
CA ASN A 139 6.28 5.17 2.36
C ASN A 139 6.87 4.58 3.64
N ILE A 140 8.14 4.16 3.62
CA ILE A 140 8.81 3.69 4.84
C ILE A 140 8.91 4.80 5.91
N ALA A 141 9.08 6.04 5.48
CA ALA A 141 9.09 7.22 6.34
C ALA A 141 7.68 7.48 6.90
N LEU A 142 6.68 7.54 6.02
CA LEU A 142 5.28 7.73 6.42
C LEU A 142 4.84 6.66 7.43
N ALA A 143 5.14 5.39 7.18
CA ALA A 143 4.78 4.31 8.10
C ALA A 143 5.50 4.40 9.45
N SER A 144 6.74 4.90 9.46
CA SER A 144 7.51 5.12 10.69
C SER A 144 6.87 6.15 11.61
N THR A 145 5.93 6.96 11.12
CA THR A 145 5.14 7.85 11.96
C THR A 145 4.21 7.10 12.92
N PHE A 146 3.81 5.86 12.60
CA PHE A 146 2.72 5.14 13.27
C PHE A 146 1.45 6.00 13.40
N ASN A 147 1.18 6.83 12.40
CA ASN A 147 0.04 7.74 12.33
C ASN A 147 -0.67 7.61 10.96
N PRO A 148 -1.61 6.65 10.82
CA PRO A 148 -2.30 6.37 9.55
C PRO A 148 -3.09 7.55 8.99
N GLU A 149 -3.55 8.47 9.85
CA GLU A 149 -4.22 9.70 9.43
C GLU A 149 -3.32 10.55 8.50
N LEU A 150 -1.99 10.49 8.68
CA LEU A 150 -1.08 11.18 7.77
C LEU A 150 -1.05 10.56 6.37
N ALA A 151 -1.39 9.27 6.22
CA ALA A 151 -1.53 8.63 4.92
C ALA A 151 -2.77 9.17 4.18
N TYR A 152 -3.91 9.26 4.88
CA TYR A 152 -5.12 9.88 4.36
C TYR A 152 -4.89 11.34 3.95
N ARG A 153 -4.30 12.14 4.86
CA ARG A 153 -4.03 13.56 4.60
C ARG A 153 -3.04 13.75 3.46
N ARG A 154 -1.97 12.95 3.38
CA ARG A 154 -1.02 12.99 2.26
C ARG A 154 -1.74 12.73 0.93
N ALA A 155 -2.52 11.67 0.85
CA ALA A 155 -3.28 11.33 -0.36
C ALA A 155 -4.29 12.43 -0.76
N ALA A 156 -4.97 13.04 0.21
CA ALA A 156 -5.89 14.15 -0.02
C ALA A 156 -5.17 15.39 -0.59
N GLU A 157 -4.00 15.74 -0.07
CA GLU A 157 -3.21 16.87 -0.58
C GLU A 157 -2.57 16.59 -1.94
N ILE A 158 -2.08 15.37 -2.18
CA ILE A 158 -1.60 14.93 -3.49
C ILE A 158 -2.74 15.01 -4.53
N SER A 159 -3.96 14.63 -4.15
CA SER A 159 -5.12 14.67 -5.04
C SER A 159 -5.39 16.07 -5.60
N LYS A 160 -5.13 17.13 -4.84
CA LYS A 160 -5.30 18.52 -5.32
C LYS A 160 -4.32 18.84 -6.46
N GLU A 161 -3.08 18.41 -6.35
CA GLU A 161 -2.07 18.60 -7.40
C GLU A 161 -2.39 17.75 -8.64
N LEU A 162 -2.86 16.51 -8.44
CA LEU A 162 -3.30 15.62 -9.53
C LEU A 162 -4.49 16.20 -10.31
N HIS A 163 -5.49 16.77 -9.61
CA HIS A 163 -6.61 17.44 -10.26
C HIS A 163 -6.17 18.66 -11.06
N TYR A 164 -5.24 19.46 -10.52
CA TYR A 164 -4.64 20.55 -11.28
C TYR A 164 -3.99 20.04 -12.58
N GLN A 165 -3.30 18.90 -12.52
CA GLN A 165 -2.64 18.26 -13.66
C GLN A 165 -3.61 17.55 -14.63
N GLY A 166 -4.90 17.44 -14.29
CA GLY A 166 -5.88 16.68 -15.07
C GLY A 166 -5.71 15.16 -14.97
N ILE A 167 -5.12 14.66 -13.88
CA ILE A 167 -4.91 13.23 -13.60
C ILE A 167 -6.08 12.70 -12.76
N CYS A 168 -6.64 11.55 -13.12
CA CYS A 168 -7.74 10.91 -12.38
C CYS A 168 -7.41 9.49 -11.88
N GLN A 169 -6.25 8.94 -12.24
CA GLN A 169 -5.80 7.62 -11.81
C GLN A 169 -4.33 7.66 -11.43
N ILE A 170 -3.99 6.95 -10.35
CA ILE A 170 -2.60 6.85 -9.89
C ILE A 170 -2.17 5.42 -9.65
N LEU A 171 -0.88 5.16 -9.92
CA LEU A 171 -0.22 3.87 -9.74
C LEU A 171 0.30 3.72 -8.29
N ALA A 172 -0.58 3.88 -7.31
CA ALA A 172 -0.26 3.81 -5.87
C ALA A 172 -1.53 3.47 -5.05
N PRO A 173 -1.40 3.04 -3.78
CA PRO A 173 -0.17 2.80 -3.02
C PRO A 173 0.60 1.51 -3.38
N CYS A 174 1.90 1.49 -3.06
CA CYS A 174 2.73 0.28 -3.03
C CYS A 174 2.63 -0.35 -1.62
N ILE A 175 2.12 -1.58 -1.55
CA ILE A 175 1.68 -2.21 -0.28
C ILE A 175 2.37 -3.56 -0.03
N ASP A 176 3.54 -3.74 -0.66
CA ASP A 176 4.35 -4.95 -0.59
C ASP A 176 4.92 -5.15 0.83
N VAL A 177 4.72 -6.34 1.40
CA VAL A 177 5.32 -6.68 2.71
C VAL A 177 6.79 -7.07 2.53
N VAL A 178 7.69 -6.28 3.12
CA VAL A 178 9.15 -6.46 2.98
C VAL A 178 9.65 -7.59 3.87
N ARG A 179 10.33 -8.56 3.26
CA ARG A 179 10.97 -9.70 3.95
C ARG A 179 12.42 -9.91 3.55
N ASP A 180 12.88 -9.29 2.46
CA ASP A 180 14.31 -9.23 2.09
C ASP A 180 14.79 -7.78 2.00
N LEU A 181 15.69 -7.40 2.90
CA LEU A 181 16.16 -6.02 3.05
C LEU A 181 17.23 -5.63 2.01
N ARG A 182 17.71 -6.58 1.20
CA ARG A 182 18.63 -6.31 0.08
C ARG A 182 17.93 -5.65 -1.10
N TRP A 183 16.64 -5.92 -1.24
CA TRP A 183 15.81 -5.45 -2.33
C TRP A 183 15.82 -3.92 -2.44
N GLY A 184 15.88 -3.41 -3.67
CA GLY A 184 15.92 -1.98 -4.01
C GLY A 184 14.73 -1.20 -3.45
N ARG A 185 13.53 -1.76 -3.57
CA ARG A 185 12.23 -1.09 -3.38
C ARG A 185 11.71 -1.13 -1.94
N VAL A 186 12.57 -1.35 -0.96
CA VAL A 186 12.20 -1.34 0.47
C VAL A 186 11.60 0.01 0.88
N GLU A 187 12.07 1.11 0.29
CA GLU A 187 11.59 2.47 0.59
C GLU A 187 10.13 2.71 0.18
N GLU A 188 9.68 2.00 -0.85
CA GLU A 188 8.35 2.16 -1.45
C GLU A 188 7.24 1.54 -0.61
N SER A 189 7.58 0.69 0.37
CA SER A 189 6.62 -0.03 1.19
C SER A 189 6.50 0.54 2.61
N TYR A 190 5.46 0.14 3.34
CA TYR A 190 5.27 0.55 4.73
C TYR A 190 6.04 -0.35 5.72
N GLY A 191 6.81 -1.34 5.25
CA GLY A 191 7.71 -2.15 6.06
C GLY A 191 7.41 -3.65 6.08
N GLU A 192 7.81 -4.34 7.14
CA GLU A 192 7.81 -5.82 7.23
C GLU A 192 6.53 -6.45 7.81
N ASP A 193 5.61 -5.62 8.30
CA ASP A 193 4.41 -6.07 9.00
C ASP A 193 3.14 -6.01 8.13
N PRO A 194 2.41 -7.12 7.95
CA PRO A 194 1.17 -7.14 7.15
C PRO A 194 0.06 -6.22 7.68
N PHE A 195 -0.08 -6.08 8.99
CA PHE A 195 -1.13 -5.25 9.58
C PHE A 195 -0.83 -3.76 9.35
N LEU A 196 0.41 -3.33 9.61
CA LEU A 196 0.87 -1.97 9.38
C LEU A 196 0.71 -1.58 7.91
N ASN A 197 1.19 -2.42 6.99
CA ASN A 197 1.00 -2.20 5.55
C ASN A 197 -0.48 -2.07 5.19
N GLY A 198 -1.33 -2.95 5.72
CA GLY A 198 -2.77 -2.92 5.44
C GLY A 198 -3.50 -1.69 5.99
N ILE A 199 -3.13 -1.15 7.16
CA ILE A 199 -3.75 0.06 7.72
C ILE A 199 -3.34 1.31 6.95
N PHE A 200 -2.04 1.48 6.67
CA PHE A 200 -1.56 2.64 5.90
C PHE A 200 -2.11 2.63 4.47
N ALA A 201 -2.12 1.45 3.84
CA ALA A 201 -2.72 1.27 2.51
C ALA A 201 -4.22 1.63 2.48
N TYR A 202 -4.97 1.25 3.51
CA TYR A 202 -6.38 1.58 3.63
C TYR A 202 -6.60 3.09 3.69
N GLU A 203 -5.89 3.79 4.58
CA GLU A 203 -6.06 5.24 4.75
C GLU A 203 -5.59 6.03 3.52
N GLU A 204 -4.48 5.63 2.90
CA GLU A 204 -4.01 6.26 1.65
C GLU A 204 -4.99 6.05 0.49
N ALA A 205 -5.44 4.82 0.25
CA ALA A 205 -6.43 4.53 -0.79
C ALA A 205 -7.75 5.27 -0.54
N LYS A 206 -8.21 5.32 0.71
CA LYS A 206 -9.39 6.09 1.11
C LYS A 206 -9.22 7.58 0.84
N GLY A 207 -8.05 8.15 1.16
CA GLY A 207 -7.74 9.56 0.89
C GLY A 207 -7.84 9.92 -0.60
N TYR A 208 -7.35 9.04 -1.49
CA TYR A 208 -7.53 9.23 -2.93
C TYR A 208 -9.01 9.12 -3.37
N LEU A 209 -9.70 8.06 -2.94
CA LEU A 209 -11.10 7.82 -3.31
C LEU A 209 -12.04 8.94 -2.87
N ASP A 210 -11.91 9.41 -1.62
CA ASP A 210 -12.73 10.50 -1.08
C ASP A 210 -12.50 11.83 -1.81
N ASN A 211 -11.33 11.97 -2.46
CA ASN A 211 -10.96 13.14 -3.25
C ASN A 211 -11.04 12.88 -4.77
N GLY A 212 -11.72 11.82 -5.23
CA GLY A 212 -12.02 11.62 -6.65
C GLY A 212 -10.87 11.14 -7.53
N ILE A 213 -9.82 10.57 -6.93
CA ILE A 213 -8.72 9.91 -7.65
C ILE A 213 -8.86 8.39 -7.47
N SER A 214 -8.69 7.62 -8.55
CA SER A 214 -8.65 6.15 -8.44
C SER A 214 -7.25 5.67 -8.05
N PRO A 215 -7.06 5.09 -6.86
CA PRO A 215 -5.83 4.39 -6.53
C PRO A 215 -5.73 3.05 -7.28
N MET A 216 -4.51 2.57 -7.44
CA MET A 216 -4.19 1.25 -7.97
C MET A 216 -3.23 0.54 -7.01
N LEU A 217 -3.74 -0.46 -6.30
CA LEU A 217 -2.94 -1.23 -5.34
C LEU A 217 -1.85 -2.01 -6.08
N LYS A 218 -0.59 -1.88 -5.66
CA LYS A 218 0.54 -2.59 -6.27
C LYS A 218 1.55 -3.14 -5.24
N HIS A 219 2.28 -4.22 -5.53
CA HIS A 219 2.17 -5.07 -6.73
C HIS A 219 1.50 -6.39 -6.35
N TYR A 220 0.32 -6.68 -6.89
CA TYR A 220 -0.53 -7.79 -6.44
C TYR A 220 0.12 -9.15 -6.65
N GLY A 221 0.49 -9.76 -5.52
CA GLY A 221 1.24 -11.00 -5.43
C GLY A 221 2.32 -10.88 -4.34
N PRO A 222 3.10 -11.95 -4.12
CA PRO A 222 4.23 -11.89 -3.21
C PRO A 222 5.42 -11.23 -3.91
N HIS A 223 5.67 -9.94 -3.64
CA HIS A 223 6.75 -9.18 -4.29
C HIS A 223 7.93 -8.88 -3.34
N GLY A 224 7.67 -8.44 -2.11
CA GLY A 224 8.68 -7.94 -1.16
C GLY A 224 9.65 -8.96 -0.53
N ASN A 225 9.77 -10.17 -1.10
CA ASN A 225 10.72 -11.20 -0.66
C ASN A 225 11.50 -11.85 -1.83
N PRO A 226 11.98 -11.08 -2.81
CA PRO A 226 12.50 -11.67 -4.03
C PRO A 226 13.74 -12.53 -3.73
N LEU A 227 13.85 -13.68 -4.39
CA LEU A 227 14.97 -14.60 -4.15
C LEU A 227 16.32 -13.90 -4.39
N GLY A 228 17.17 -13.92 -3.37
CA GLY A 228 18.48 -13.26 -3.40
C GLY A 228 18.43 -11.74 -3.20
N GLY A 229 17.26 -11.17 -2.96
CA GLY A 229 17.06 -9.72 -2.86
C GLY A 229 17.06 -9.01 -4.21
N LEU A 230 16.99 -9.72 -5.33
CA LEU A 230 17.10 -9.16 -6.68
C LEU A 230 15.74 -8.73 -7.21
N ASN A 231 15.63 -7.51 -7.73
CA ASN A 231 14.39 -7.00 -8.30
C ASN A 231 13.82 -7.97 -9.34
N LEU A 232 12.50 -8.17 -9.31
CA LEU A 232 11.73 -9.05 -10.20
C LEU A 232 11.98 -10.56 -10.03
N ALA A 233 12.89 -10.98 -9.14
CA ALA A 233 13.17 -12.39 -8.92
C ALA A 233 11.95 -13.13 -8.30
N SER A 234 11.87 -14.43 -8.58
CA SER A 234 10.80 -15.29 -8.07
C SER A 234 10.70 -15.25 -6.55
N VAL A 235 9.49 -15.41 -6.01
CA VAL A 235 9.24 -15.60 -4.58
C VAL A 235 8.76 -17.03 -4.32
N HIS A 236 9.29 -17.62 -3.26
CA HIS A 236 8.90 -18.95 -2.80
C HIS A 236 8.35 -18.85 -1.38
N CYS A 237 7.08 -19.22 -1.23
CA CYS A 237 6.40 -19.30 0.06
C CYS A 237 5.25 -20.32 -0.02
N GLY A 238 4.81 -20.80 1.14
CA GLY A 238 3.64 -21.68 1.27
C GLY A 238 2.33 -20.94 0.97
N VAL A 239 1.23 -21.68 0.83
CA VAL A 239 -0.09 -21.07 0.60
C VAL A 239 -0.53 -20.29 1.83
N GLY A 240 -0.26 -20.78 3.05
CA GLY A 240 -0.60 -20.05 4.27
C GLY A 240 0.09 -18.70 4.34
N GLU A 241 1.41 -18.67 4.15
CA GLU A 241 2.20 -17.43 4.15
C GLU A 241 1.80 -16.48 3.02
N LEU A 242 1.48 -16.99 1.82
CA LEU A 242 0.95 -16.17 0.74
C LEU A 242 -0.26 -15.35 1.20
N HIS A 243 -1.25 -15.99 1.83
CA HIS A 243 -2.49 -15.35 2.26
C HIS A 243 -2.32 -14.48 3.50
N ASP A 244 -1.60 -14.97 4.51
CA ASP A 244 -1.53 -14.31 5.82
C ASP A 244 -0.49 -13.17 5.85
N VAL A 245 0.47 -13.16 4.92
CA VAL A 245 1.53 -12.14 4.83
C VAL A 245 1.33 -11.25 3.61
N TYR A 246 1.55 -11.78 2.41
CA TYR A 246 1.73 -10.95 1.22
C TYR A 246 0.41 -10.44 0.63
N LEU A 247 -0.65 -11.26 0.69
CA LEU A 247 -1.96 -10.90 0.18
C LEU A 247 -2.85 -10.19 1.21
N GLN A 248 -2.49 -10.25 2.49
CA GLN A 248 -3.30 -9.70 3.57
C GLN A 248 -3.54 -8.18 3.45
N PRO A 249 -2.54 -7.33 3.11
CA PRO A 249 -2.79 -5.90 2.85
C PRO A 249 -3.78 -5.67 1.71
N PHE A 250 -3.63 -6.40 0.59
CA PHE A 250 -4.55 -6.31 -0.55
C PHE A 250 -5.96 -6.73 -0.18
N LYS A 251 -6.12 -7.85 0.52
CA LYS A 251 -7.41 -8.35 0.99
C LYS A 251 -8.12 -7.27 1.79
N ARG A 252 -7.43 -6.70 2.79
CA ARG A 252 -7.99 -5.66 3.66
C ARG A 252 -8.54 -4.48 2.86
N VAL A 253 -7.77 -3.95 1.92
CA VAL A 253 -8.20 -2.76 1.16
C VAL A 253 -9.29 -3.11 0.16
N VAL A 254 -9.14 -4.19 -0.62
CA VAL A 254 -10.10 -4.60 -1.67
C VAL A 254 -11.46 -4.97 -1.09
N THR A 255 -11.52 -5.59 0.09
CA THR A 255 -12.80 -5.99 0.70
C THR A 255 -13.46 -4.87 1.50
N SER A 256 -12.77 -3.74 1.71
CA SER A 256 -13.26 -2.65 2.58
C SER A 256 -13.53 -1.35 1.84
N LEU A 257 -12.88 -1.13 0.69
CA LEU A 257 -13.03 0.09 -0.12
C LEU A 257 -13.46 -0.25 -1.56
N PRO A 258 -14.14 0.67 -2.28
CA PRO A 258 -14.55 0.47 -3.67
C PRO A 258 -13.35 0.61 -4.64
N ILE A 259 -12.32 -0.23 -4.48
CA ILE A 259 -11.14 -0.22 -5.33
C ILE A 259 -11.51 -0.62 -6.77
N HIS A 260 -11.02 0.14 -7.75
CA HIS A 260 -11.30 -0.08 -9.16
C HIS A 260 -10.11 -0.67 -9.94
N ALA A 261 -8.91 -0.57 -9.39
CA ALA A 261 -7.68 -0.97 -10.09
C ALA A 261 -6.71 -1.70 -9.15
N VAL A 262 -6.10 -2.77 -9.66
CA VAL A 262 -5.01 -3.51 -9.01
C VAL A 262 -3.94 -3.81 -10.06
N MET A 263 -2.67 -3.60 -9.73
CA MET A 263 -1.54 -3.90 -10.62
C MET A 263 -0.98 -5.29 -10.33
N SER A 264 -0.81 -6.16 -11.32
CA SER A 264 -0.11 -7.45 -11.15
C SER A 264 1.40 -7.22 -10.98
N THR A 265 2.10 -8.04 -10.20
CA THR A 265 3.57 -7.99 -10.09
C THR A 265 4.31 -8.75 -11.20
N TYR A 266 5.57 -8.37 -11.45
CA TYR A 266 6.49 -8.95 -12.43
C TYR A 266 6.92 -10.39 -12.15
N ASN A 267 7.06 -10.75 -10.89
CA ASN A 267 7.77 -11.97 -10.52
C ASN A 267 6.90 -13.23 -10.66
N SER A 268 7.47 -14.38 -10.32
CA SER A 268 6.75 -15.64 -10.25
C SER A 268 6.63 -16.12 -8.80
N TRP A 269 5.42 -16.51 -8.39
CA TRP A 269 5.20 -17.25 -7.15
C TRP A 269 5.25 -18.75 -7.43
N ASN A 270 6.13 -19.49 -6.76
CA ASN A 270 6.28 -20.94 -6.94
C ASN A 270 6.34 -21.35 -8.42
N ARG A 271 7.11 -20.60 -9.22
CA ARG A 271 7.37 -20.78 -10.66
C ARG A 271 6.21 -20.42 -11.60
N VAL A 272 5.09 -19.91 -11.10
CA VAL A 272 4.00 -19.40 -11.93
C VAL A 272 4.12 -17.87 -12.02
N PRO A 273 4.25 -17.27 -13.22
CA PRO A 273 4.22 -15.82 -13.37
C PRO A 273 2.93 -15.21 -12.83
N ASN A 274 3.05 -14.16 -12.02
CA ASN A 274 1.90 -13.57 -11.35
C ASN A 274 0.94 -12.88 -12.34
N SER A 275 1.47 -12.26 -13.40
CA SER A 275 0.68 -11.67 -14.51
C SER A 275 -0.11 -12.68 -15.36
N SER A 276 0.16 -13.99 -15.23
CA SER A 276 -0.62 -15.06 -15.89
C SER A 276 -1.14 -16.11 -14.90
N SER A 277 -1.28 -15.75 -13.62
CA SER A 277 -1.72 -16.67 -12.57
C SER A 277 -3.24 -16.63 -12.40
N HIS A 278 -3.95 -17.62 -12.95
CA HIS A 278 -5.40 -17.74 -12.77
C HIS A 278 -5.79 -17.84 -11.28
N TYR A 279 -4.97 -18.51 -10.48
CA TYR A 279 -5.17 -18.62 -9.04
C TYR A 279 -5.21 -17.23 -8.37
N LEU A 280 -4.21 -16.38 -8.61
CA LEU A 280 -4.17 -15.04 -8.00
C LEU A 280 -5.25 -14.13 -8.61
N LEU A 281 -5.25 -13.98 -9.93
CA LEU A 281 -5.99 -12.93 -10.62
C LEU A 281 -7.50 -13.22 -10.71
N THR A 282 -7.90 -14.49 -10.72
CA THR A 282 -9.31 -14.88 -10.85
C THR A 282 -9.81 -15.58 -9.59
N GLU A 283 -9.17 -16.65 -9.13
CA GLU A 283 -9.71 -17.42 -7.99
C GLU A 283 -9.67 -16.63 -6.68
N VAL A 284 -8.54 -16.00 -6.36
CA VAL A 284 -8.41 -15.23 -5.11
C VAL A 284 -9.06 -13.86 -5.27
N LEU A 285 -8.53 -13.01 -6.16
CA LEU A 285 -8.93 -11.61 -6.23
C LEU A 285 -10.42 -11.43 -6.58
N ARG A 286 -10.92 -12.18 -7.57
CA ARG A 286 -12.30 -12.03 -8.04
C ARG A 286 -13.27 -12.95 -7.34
N ASN A 287 -13.01 -14.26 -7.31
CA ASN A 287 -14.00 -15.21 -6.82
C ASN A 287 -14.10 -15.22 -5.29
N ARG A 288 -12.97 -15.12 -4.56
CA ARG A 288 -13.00 -15.11 -3.08
C ARG A 288 -13.23 -13.71 -2.51
N TRP A 289 -12.58 -12.68 -3.05
CA TRP A 289 -12.68 -11.32 -2.49
C TRP A 289 -13.71 -10.44 -3.19
N GLY A 290 -14.27 -10.87 -4.32
CA GLY A 290 -15.33 -10.14 -5.00
C GLY A 290 -14.87 -8.92 -5.80
N PHE A 291 -13.58 -8.78 -6.13
CA PHE A 291 -13.06 -7.62 -6.86
C PHE A 291 -13.74 -7.44 -8.23
N GLN A 292 -14.44 -6.32 -8.40
CA GLN A 292 -15.18 -5.96 -9.62
C GLN A 292 -14.42 -5.00 -10.55
N GLY A 293 -13.25 -4.52 -10.13
CA GLY A 293 -12.40 -3.64 -10.93
C GLY A 293 -11.61 -4.37 -12.01
N TYR A 294 -10.69 -3.64 -12.63
CA TYR A 294 -9.77 -4.18 -13.64
C TYR A 294 -8.38 -4.45 -13.06
N ILE A 295 -7.69 -5.42 -13.67
CA ILE A 295 -6.32 -5.81 -13.33
C ILE A 295 -5.40 -5.26 -14.43
N TYR A 296 -4.44 -4.46 -13.99
CA TYR A 296 -3.47 -3.76 -14.81
C TYR A 296 -2.12 -4.51 -14.77
N SER A 297 -1.47 -4.73 -15.90
CA SER A 297 -0.12 -5.31 -15.89
C SER A 297 0.89 -4.30 -15.38
N ASP A 298 1.92 -4.75 -14.67
CA ASP A 298 3.10 -3.88 -14.54
C ASP A 298 3.74 -3.64 -15.93
N TRP A 299 4.64 -2.67 -16.01
CA TRP A 299 5.25 -2.18 -17.24
C TRP A 299 6.08 -3.25 -17.93
N GLY A 300 5.61 -3.78 -19.05
CA GLY A 300 6.31 -4.85 -19.76
C GLY A 300 5.96 -6.27 -19.29
N ALA A 301 5.17 -6.42 -18.22
CA ALA A 301 5.03 -7.70 -17.52
C ALA A 301 4.39 -8.80 -18.38
N ILE A 302 3.55 -8.46 -19.36
CA ILE A 302 2.99 -9.43 -20.30
C ILE A 302 4.07 -9.95 -21.25
N ASP A 303 4.86 -9.08 -21.86
CA ASP A 303 5.95 -9.49 -22.78
C ASP A 303 7.05 -10.27 -22.04
N MET A 304 7.24 -10.01 -20.75
CA MET A 304 8.15 -10.77 -19.89
C MET A 304 7.79 -12.26 -19.76
N LEU A 305 6.55 -12.68 -20.00
CA LEU A 305 6.18 -14.10 -20.12
C LEU A 305 6.99 -14.77 -21.26
N HIS A 306 7.26 -14.03 -22.33
CA HIS A 306 8.06 -14.46 -23.46
C HIS A 306 9.56 -14.17 -23.29
N THR A 307 9.92 -12.95 -22.89
CA THR A 307 11.31 -12.47 -22.94
C THR A 307 12.12 -12.81 -21.69
N PHE A 308 11.46 -12.98 -20.54
CA PHE A 308 12.11 -13.17 -19.24
C PHE A 308 11.81 -14.55 -18.64
N GLN A 309 10.54 -14.85 -18.36
CA GLN A 309 10.12 -16.07 -17.65
C GLN A 309 10.05 -17.30 -18.56
N ARG A 310 9.99 -17.09 -19.89
CA ARG A 310 9.98 -18.14 -20.92
C ARG A 310 8.81 -19.12 -20.79
N THR A 311 7.64 -18.65 -20.34
CA THR A 311 6.39 -19.43 -20.34
C THR A 311 5.62 -19.32 -21.65
N ALA A 312 5.89 -18.30 -22.46
CA ALA A 312 5.29 -18.11 -23.78
C ALA A 312 6.36 -18.15 -24.90
N SER A 313 6.03 -18.78 -26.03
CA SER A 313 6.92 -18.88 -27.19
C SER A 313 6.99 -17.60 -28.03
N ASN A 314 6.00 -16.71 -27.89
CA ASN A 314 5.90 -15.41 -28.59
C ASN A 314 4.89 -14.48 -27.89
N GLN A 315 4.79 -13.24 -28.37
CA GLN A 315 3.90 -12.20 -27.84
C GLN A 315 2.40 -12.53 -27.92
N ALA A 316 1.96 -13.19 -29.00
CA ALA A 316 0.56 -13.59 -29.14
C ALA A 316 0.18 -14.65 -28.11
N GLU A 317 1.08 -15.60 -27.81
CA GLU A 317 0.87 -16.58 -26.74
C GLU A 317 0.90 -15.92 -25.35
N ALA A 318 1.81 -14.97 -25.12
CA ALA A 318 1.86 -14.20 -23.87
C ALA A 318 0.55 -13.43 -23.62
N ALA A 319 0.00 -12.78 -24.66
CA ALA A 319 -1.30 -12.11 -24.60
C ALA A 319 -2.41 -13.05 -24.16
N VAL A 320 -2.48 -14.26 -24.74
CA VAL A 320 -3.48 -15.27 -24.39
C VAL A 320 -3.31 -15.74 -22.95
N GLN A 321 -2.09 -16.05 -22.52
CA GLN A 321 -1.82 -16.49 -21.14
C GLN A 321 -2.30 -15.46 -20.11
N ALA A 322 -1.98 -14.18 -20.31
CA ALA A 322 -2.35 -13.10 -19.40
C ALA A 322 -3.88 -12.86 -19.38
N ILE A 323 -4.51 -12.66 -20.55
CA ILE A 323 -5.93 -12.28 -20.59
C ILE A 323 -6.86 -13.40 -20.14
N VAL A 324 -6.51 -14.66 -20.42
CA VAL A 324 -7.26 -15.84 -19.95
C VAL A 324 -7.13 -16.01 -18.43
N ALA A 325 -5.97 -15.69 -17.85
CA ALA A 325 -5.78 -15.74 -16.40
C ALA A 325 -6.61 -14.70 -15.64
N GLY A 326 -7.02 -13.61 -16.32
CA GLY A 326 -7.87 -12.55 -15.78
C GLY A 326 -7.22 -11.17 -15.71
N LEU A 327 -6.04 -10.99 -16.29
CA LEU A 327 -5.38 -9.71 -16.47
C LEU A 327 -6.09 -8.91 -17.58
N ASP A 328 -6.52 -7.69 -17.28
CA ASP A 328 -7.42 -6.96 -18.18
C ASP A 328 -6.71 -5.92 -19.05
N VAL A 329 -5.69 -5.23 -18.53
CA VAL A 329 -5.05 -4.06 -19.17
C VAL A 329 -3.56 -4.28 -19.36
N GLU A 330 -3.07 -4.02 -20.58
CA GLU A 330 -1.65 -4.09 -20.93
C GLU A 330 -0.98 -2.71 -20.79
N ALA A 331 0.08 -2.65 -19.97
CA ALA A 331 0.93 -1.49 -19.79
C ALA A 331 2.31 -1.69 -20.43
N SER A 332 2.67 -0.82 -21.38
CA SER A 332 4.02 -0.75 -21.98
C SER A 332 4.50 -2.08 -22.57
N SER A 333 3.64 -2.72 -23.38
CA SER A 333 3.92 -3.93 -24.18
C SER A 333 3.11 -3.89 -25.48
N GLU A 334 3.43 -4.77 -26.43
CA GLU A 334 2.73 -4.91 -27.71
C GLU A 334 2.13 -6.33 -27.91
N CYS A 335 1.69 -6.98 -26.83
CA CYS A 335 1.11 -8.32 -26.88
C CYS A 335 -0.40 -8.29 -27.23
N PHE A 336 -1.20 -7.42 -26.60
CA PHE A 336 -2.66 -7.38 -26.82
C PHE A 336 -3.12 -7.01 -28.24
N PRO A 337 -2.36 -6.25 -29.07
CA PRO A 337 -2.69 -6.08 -30.49
C PRO A 337 -2.87 -7.41 -31.26
N HIS A 338 -2.16 -8.47 -30.85
CA HIS A 338 -2.28 -9.78 -31.50
C HIS A 338 -3.64 -10.46 -31.27
N LEU A 339 -4.40 -10.06 -30.23
CA LEU A 339 -5.70 -10.65 -29.91
C LEU A 339 -6.72 -10.48 -31.04
N ALA A 340 -6.65 -9.39 -31.80
CA ALA A 340 -7.58 -9.13 -32.91
C ALA A 340 -7.54 -10.26 -33.96
N ALA A 341 -6.33 -10.67 -34.35
CA ALA A 341 -6.13 -11.76 -35.30
C ALA A 341 -6.57 -13.09 -34.70
N LEU A 342 -6.25 -13.34 -33.43
CA LEU A 342 -6.62 -14.58 -32.75
C LEU A 342 -8.14 -14.77 -32.60
N VAL A 343 -8.90 -13.70 -32.37
CA VAL A 343 -10.37 -13.73 -32.37
C VAL A 343 -10.91 -14.01 -33.77
N LYS A 344 -10.39 -13.32 -34.81
CA LYS A 344 -10.78 -13.54 -36.21
C LYS A 344 -10.50 -14.99 -36.66
N GLU A 345 -9.42 -15.59 -36.14
CA GLU A 345 -9.04 -16.98 -36.34
C GLU A 345 -9.78 -17.98 -35.42
N LYS A 346 -10.66 -17.50 -34.52
CA LYS A 346 -11.39 -18.29 -33.52
C LYS A 346 -10.51 -19.07 -32.53
N LYS A 347 -9.29 -18.58 -32.29
CA LYS A 347 -8.36 -19.11 -31.28
C LYS A 347 -8.59 -18.52 -29.89
N VAL A 348 -9.19 -17.33 -29.82
CA VAL A 348 -9.61 -16.65 -28.58
C VAL A 348 -11.08 -16.28 -28.72
N ASP A 349 -11.87 -16.49 -27.67
CA ASP A 349 -13.25 -16.02 -27.60
C ASP A 349 -13.27 -14.50 -27.36
N GLU A 350 -14.00 -13.75 -28.19
CA GLU A 350 -14.20 -12.30 -28.01
C GLU A 350 -14.82 -12.00 -26.64
N GLY A 351 -15.62 -12.92 -26.10
CA GLY A 351 -16.21 -12.80 -24.76
C GLY A 351 -15.19 -12.64 -23.62
N ILE A 352 -13.93 -13.04 -23.82
CA ILE A 352 -12.84 -12.80 -22.84
C ILE A 352 -12.40 -11.33 -22.87
N ILE A 353 -12.26 -10.76 -24.06
CA ILE A 353 -11.94 -9.34 -24.25
C ILE A 353 -13.10 -8.47 -23.74
N ASP A 354 -14.34 -8.88 -24.03
CA ASP A 354 -15.55 -8.21 -23.52
C ASP A 354 -15.53 -8.09 -21.99
N LYS A 355 -15.11 -9.14 -21.27
CA LYS A 355 -14.98 -9.10 -19.82
C LYS A 355 -13.92 -8.10 -19.37
N ALA A 356 -12.74 -8.10 -19.97
CA ALA A 356 -11.67 -7.16 -19.64
C ALA A 356 -12.11 -5.69 -19.87
N VAL A 357 -12.69 -5.41 -21.03
CA VAL A 357 -13.19 -4.08 -21.39
C VAL A 357 -14.35 -3.66 -20.48
N SER A 358 -15.28 -4.57 -20.17
CA SER A 358 -16.41 -4.25 -19.29
C SER A 358 -15.97 -3.76 -17.91
N ARG A 359 -14.89 -4.33 -17.35
CA ARG A 359 -14.34 -3.91 -16.05
C ARG A 359 -13.72 -2.51 -16.12
N VAL A 360 -13.00 -2.19 -17.19
CA VAL A 360 -12.44 -0.85 -17.42
C VAL A 360 -13.57 0.19 -17.57
N LEU A 361 -14.58 -0.10 -18.40
CA LEU A 361 -15.71 0.80 -18.61
C LEU A 361 -16.53 0.99 -17.33
N LEU A 362 -16.76 -0.08 -16.57
CA LEU A 362 -17.46 -0.03 -15.30
C LEU A 362 -16.74 0.86 -14.29
N ALA A 363 -15.40 0.78 -14.22
CA ALA A 363 -14.59 1.69 -13.41
C ALA A 363 -14.76 3.15 -13.86
N LYS A 364 -14.71 3.43 -15.17
CA LYS A 364 -14.91 4.80 -15.71
C LYS A 364 -16.28 5.37 -15.34
N PHE A 365 -17.35 4.57 -15.43
CA PHE A 365 -18.69 5.00 -15.02
C PHE A 365 -18.81 5.21 -13.51
N ARG A 366 -18.30 4.28 -12.69
CA ARG A 366 -18.37 4.39 -11.21
C ARG A 366 -17.61 5.60 -10.68
N MET A 367 -16.55 6.01 -11.36
CA MET A 367 -15.80 7.22 -11.04
C MET A 367 -16.46 8.52 -11.52
N GLY A 368 -17.55 8.43 -12.29
CA GLY A 368 -18.20 9.61 -12.87
C GLY A 368 -17.42 10.26 -14.01
N LEU A 369 -16.48 9.53 -14.63
CA LEU A 369 -15.60 10.09 -15.68
C LEU A 369 -16.37 10.46 -16.95
N PHE A 370 -17.54 9.87 -17.19
CA PHE A 370 -18.42 10.25 -18.30
C PHE A 370 -19.20 11.55 -18.01
N GLU A 371 -19.46 11.84 -16.74
CA GLU A 371 -20.22 13.00 -16.29
C GLU A 371 -19.34 14.24 -16.14
N ASP A 372 -18.12 14.05 -15.61
CA ASP A 372 -17.11 15.09 -15.48
C ASP A 372 -15.79 14.66 -16.14
N PRO A 373 -15.75 14.53 -17.49
CA PRO A 373 -14.56 14.05 -18.18
C PRO A 373 -13.37 14.99 -18.00
N TYR A 374 -13.60 16.29 -17.75
CA TYR A 374 -12.54 17.30 -17.69
C TYR A 374 -12.10 17.65 -16.26
N GLY A 375 -12.70 17.04 -15.23
CA GLY A 375 -12.38 17.29 -13.83
C GLY A 375 -12.79 18.69 -13.34
N ASP A 376 -13.83 19.29 -13.94
CA ASP A 376 -14.27 20.65 -13.61
C ASP A 376 -14.77 20.74 -12.15
N ARG A 377 -15.23 19.63 -11.54
CA ARG A 377 -15.61 19.55 -10.12
C ARG A 377 -14.47 19.88 -9.16
N PHE A 378 -13.23 19.62 -9.56
CA PHE A 378 -12.03 19.81 -8.74
C PHE A 378 -11.13 20.93 -9.27
N ALA A 379 -11.70 21.87 -10.03
CA ALA A 379 -10.97 23.03 -10.53
C ALA A 379 -10.50 23.98 -9.41
N GLY A 380 -9.46 24.77 -9.68
CA GLY A 380 -8.98 25.84 -8.79
C GLY A 380 -7.91 25.43 -7.78
N HIS A 381 -7.36 24.23 -7.89
CA HIS A 381 -6.16 23.83 -7.16
C HIS A 381 -4.89 24.38 -7.82
N SER A 382 -3.76 24.26 -7.12
CA SER A 382 -2.43 24.63 -7.61
C SER A 382 -1.40 23.60 -7.18
N LEU A 383 -0.26 23.57 -7.87
CA LEU A 383 0.91 22.83 -7.41
C LEU A 383 1.52 23.50 -6.18
N HIS A 384 2.20 22.71 -5.34
CA HIS A 384 3.10 23.16 -4.28
C HIS A 384 2.49 24.16 -3.28
N SER A 385 1.27 23.85 -2.82
CA SER A 385 0.58 24.71 -1.86
C SER A 385 1.26 24.69 -0.47
N GLN A 386 1.00 25.71 0.35
CA GLN A 386 1.55 25.75 1.71
C GLN A 386 1.04 24.60 2.57
N GLU A 387 -0.21 24.18 2.38
CA GLU A 387 -0.80 23.03 3.05
C GLU A 387 -0.12 21.72 2.65
N ASN A 388 0.22 21.54 1.37
CA ASN A 388 0.98 20.39 0.89
C ASN A 388 2.36 20.33 1.57
N ILE A 389 3.09 21.44 1.59
CA ILE A 389 4.40 21.57 2.24
C ILE A 389 4.31 21.29 3.75
N GLN A 390 3.26 21.77 4.41
CA GLN A 390 3.04 21.53 5.84
C GLN A 390 2.80 20.04 6.15
N VAL A 391 2.03 19.34 5.32
CA VAL A 391 1.83 17.89 5.48
C VAL A 391 3.13 17.12 5.24
N ALA A 392 3.89 17.46 4.19
CA ALA A 392 5.22 16.88 3.95
C ALA A 392 6.14 17.10 5.17
N ARG A 393 6.13 18.32 5.72
CA ARG A 393 6.90 18.67 6.90
C ARG A 393 6.50 17.86 8.14
N GLN A 394 5.19 17.73 8.38
CA GLN A 394 4.68 16.98 9.53
C GLN A 394 5.11 15.51 9.47
N ILE A 395 5.05 14.90 8.28
CA ILE A 395 5.48 13.51 8.10
C ILE A 395 7.00 13.39 8.33
N ALA A 396 7.81 14.33 7.84
CA ALA A 396 9.26 14.33 8.10
C ALA A 396 9.57 14.39 9.61
N ASP A 397 8.90 15.30 10.34
CA ASP A 397 9.07 15.47 11.78
C ASP A 397 8.63 14.24 12.59
N GLU A 398 7.56 13.57 12.17
CA GLU A 398 7.02 12.41 12.89
C GLU A 398 7.67 11.07 12.49
N SER A 399 8.44 11.02 11.39
CA SER A 399 9.03 9.78 10.85
C SER A 399 10.47 9.52 11.28
N THR A 400 11.17 10.53 11.80
CA THR A 400 12.55 10.37 12.26
C THR A 400 12.61 9.43 13.47
N VAL A 401 13.42 8.38 13.35
CA VAL A 401 13.59 7.37 14.39
C VAL A 401 14.91 7.62 15.13
N LEU A 402 14.83 7.90 16.44
CA LEU A 402 16.01 7.94 17.30
C LEU A 402 16.35 6.50 17.73
N LEU A 403 17.41 5.92 17.16
CA LEU A 403 17.80 4.54 17.44
C LEU A 403 18.58 4.41 18.75
N LYS A 404 19.40 5.40 19.05
CA LYS A 404 20.32 5.41 20.20
C LYS A 404 20.62 6.84 20.63
N ASN A 405 20.70 7.07 21.95
CA ASN A 405 21.06 8.37 22.52
C ASN A 405 21.74 8.22 23.89
N ASP A 406 23.02 7.84 23.89
CA ASP A 406 23.78 7.65 25.11
C ASP A 406 24.05 8.99 25.82
N LYS A 407 23.86 8.99 27.16
CA LYS A 407 24.12 10.14 28.05
C LYS A 407 23.38 11.42 27.63
N ASP A 408 22.21 11.27 27.00
CA ASP A 408 21.38 12.38 26.54
C ASP A 408 22.15 13.39 25.68
N LEU A 409 23.01 12.89 24.77
CA LEU A 409 23.78 13.74 23.85
C LEU A 409 22.85 14.61 22.99
N LEU A 410 21.74 14.04 22.51
CA LEU A 410 20.68 14.77 21.86
C LEU A 410 19.54 15.10 22.82
N PRO A 411 18.89 16.28 22.67
CA PRO A 411 19.20 17.30 21.67
C PRO A 411 20.47 18.11 21.99
N LEU A 412 21.19 18.54 20.96
CA LEU A 412 22.38 19.38 21.09
C LEU A 412 22.02 20.75 21.67
N ASN A 413 22.72 21.16 22.72
CA ASN A 413 22.50 22.45 23.36
C ASN A 413 23.28 23.57 22.65
N LEU A 414 22.57 24.39 21.86
CA LEU A 414 23.15 25.53 21.13
C LEU A 414 23.96 26.48 22.02
N SER A 415 23.57 26.68 23.29
CA SER A 415 24.28 27.58 24.20
C SER A 415 25.66 27.07 24.65
N GLN A 416 25.94 25.78 24.46
CA GLN A 416 27.20 25.14 24.84
C GLN A 416 28.14 24.94 23.66
N LEU A 417 27.69 25.20 22.43
CA LEU A 417 28.46 25.02 21.21
C LEU A 417 29.06 26.35 20.75
N LYS A 418 30.31 26.30 20.28
CA LYS A 418 30.98 27.38 19.54
C LYS A 418 31.17 26.99 18.08
N SER A 419 31.24 25.69 17.80
CA SER A 419 31.47 25.16 16.47
C SER A 419 30.93 23.75 16.31
N ILE A 420 30.44 23.43 15.10
CA ILE A 420 29.91 22.12 14.75
C ILE A 420 30.47 21.65 13.40
N ALA A 421 30.88 20.39 13.33
CA ALA A 421 31.24 19.76 12.07
C ALA A 421 30.02 19.10 11.44
N VAL A 422 29.79 19.36 10.16
CA VAL A 422 28.70 18.78 9.37
C VAL A 422 29.34 17.99 8.25
N ILE A 423 29.33 16.66 8.34
CA ILE A 423 30.20 15.80 7.56
C ILE A 423 29.39 14.72 6.84
N GLY A 424 29.77 14.35 5.62
CA GLY A 424 29.29 13.13 4.97
C GLY A 424 28.70 13.36 3.58
N PRO A 425 28.53 12.27 2.80
CA PRO A 425 28.03 12.36 1.43
C PRO A 425 26.61 12.94 1.33
N ASN A 426 25.77 12.73 2.36
CA ASN A 426 24.39 13.23 2.41
C ASN A 426 24.24 14.54 3.20
N ALA A 427 25.35 15.17 3.63
CA ALA A 427 25.27 16.36 4.47
C ALA A 427 24.76 17.60 3.71
N ASP A 428 25.13 17.75 2.44
CA ASP A 428 24.71 18.90 1.59
C ASP A 428 24.03 18.40 0.30
N GLN A 429 23.20 17.37 0.45
CA GLN A 429 22.45 16.74 -0.63
C GLN A 429 21.09 16.32 -0.07
N VAL A 430 20.00 16.74 -0.72
CA VAL A 430 18.67 16.22 -0.41
C VAL A 430 18.52 14.84 -1.03
N GLN A 431 17.93 13.90 -0.29
CA GLN A 431 17.60 12.56 -0.78
C GLN A 431 16.09 12.35 -0.76
N PHE A 432 15.48 12.35 -1.94
CA PHE A 432 14.01 12.30 -2.08
C PHE A 432 13.43 10.87 -2.16
N GLY A 433 14.26 9.86 -2.43
CA GLY A 433 13.80 8.51 -2.77
C GLY A 433 13.48 8.33 -4.25
N ASP A 434 13.19 7.10 -4.66
CA ASP A 434 12.71 6.78 -6.00
C ASP A 434 11.30 7.31 -6.24
N TYR A 435 10.80 7.16 -7.47
CA TYR A 435 9.51 7.73 -7.87
C TYR A 435 9.38 9.22 -7.52
N THR A 436 10.49 9.95 -7.56
CA THR A 436 10.56 11.41 -7.46
C THR A 436 10.82 12.01 -8.84
N TRP A 437 10.40 13.25 -9.05
CA TRP A 437 10.74 14.04 -10.23
C TRP A 437 12.04 14.85 -10.07
N SER A 438 12.61 14.95 -8.87
CA SER A 438 13.83 15.74 -8.60
C SER A 438 14.89 15.01 -7.77
N ARG A 439 16.15 15.37 -8.03
CA ARG A 439 17.34 15.06 -7.21
C ARG A 439 18.22 16.28 -6.93
N THR A 440 17.74 17.48 -7.25
CA THR A 440 18.51 18.72 -7.05
C THR A 440 18.20 19.36 -5.71
N ASN A 441 19.20 19.98 -5.10
CA ASN A 441 19.04 20.74 -3.85
C ASN A 441 18.19 22.01 -4.02
N GLN A 442 17.78 22.37 -5.24
CA GLN A 442 16.88 23.51 -5.46
C GLN A 442 15.45 23.22 -5.01
N ASP A 443 15.06 21.94 -4.98
CA ASP A 443 13.68 21.50 -4.71
C ASP A 443 13.52 20.97 -3.27
N GLY A 444 14.49 21.21 -2.39
CA GLY A 444 14.41 20.77 -1.00
C GLY A 444 15.50 21.38 -0.13
N ILE A 445 15.38 21.20 1.18
CA ILE A 445 16.32 21.74 2.16
C ILE A 445 17.35 20.68 2.53
N THR A 446 18.64 20.94 2.27
CA THR A 446 19.70 20.00 2.66
C THR A 446 19.89 19.97 4.19
N PRO A 447 20.42 18.89 4.77
CA PRO A 447 20.73 18.86 6.20
C PRO A 447 21.68 20.00 6.63
N LEU A 448 22.68 20.32 5.81
CA LEU A 448 23.60 21.43 6.04
C LEU A 448 22.86 22.78 6.04
N GLU A 449 21.96 22.99 5.09
CA GLU A 449 21.14 24.22 5.04
C GLU A 449 20.22 24.33 6.26
N GLY A 450 19.53 23.25 6.63
CA GLY A 450 18.67 23.22 7.83
C GLY A 450 19.45 23.55 9.11
N ILE A 451 20.64 22.97 9.27
CA ILE A 451 21.52 23.26 10.41
C ILE A 451 22.00 24.72 10.37
N ARG A 452 22.43 25.23 9.21
CA ARG A 452 22.84 26.65 9.03
C ARG A 452 21.80 27.61 9.57
N LYS A 453 20.54 27.42 9.18
CA LYS A 453 19.41 28.26 9.60
C LYS A 453 19.25 28.33 11.13
N GLN A 454 19.71 27.33 11.88
CA GLN A 454 19.60 27.32 13.34
C GLN A 454 20.82 27.87 14.06
N VAL A 455 22.02 27.58 13.53
CA VAL A 455 23.27 27.77 14.28
C VAL A 455 23.98 29.09 13.91
N GLU A 456 23.84 29.58 12.68
CA GLU A 456 24.45 30.85 12.25
C GLU A 456 23.88 32.08 12.98
N PRO A 457 22.55 32.20 13.23
CA PRO A 457 21.99 33.34 13.96
C PRO A 457 22.51 33.48 15.40
N VAL A 458 23.00 32.39 16.00
CA VAL A 458 23.56 32.37 17.35
C VAL A 458 25.10 32.32 17.36
N GLY A 459 25.74 32.50 16.19
CA GLY A 459 27.19 32.68 16.06
C GLY A 459 28.02 31.40 16.16
N ILE A 460 27.42 30.22 16.02
CA ILE A 460 28.12 28.93 16.02
C ILE A 460 28.77 28.71 14.65
N LYS A 461 30.07 28.41 14.64
CA LYS A 461 30.83 28.18 13.39
C LYS A 461 30.55 26.79 12.82
N ILE A 462 30.15 26.72 11.56
CA ILE A 462 30.01 25.45 10.84
C ILE A 462 31.30 25.09 10.11
N ARG A 463 31.66 23.81 10.17
CA ARG A 463 32.76 23.22 9.41
C ARG A 463 32.24 22.06 8.58
N TYR A 464 31.99 22.34 7.31
CA TYR A 464 31.48 21.34 6.38
C TYR A 464 32.62 20.56 5.71
N ALA A 465 32.43 19.25 5.56
CA ALA A 465 33.27 18.41 4.70
C ALA A 465 32.48 17.22 4.14
N LYS A 466 32.49 17.02 2.82
CA LYS A 466 31.83 15.86 2.18
C LYS A 466 32.40 14.52 2.69
N GLY A 467 33.72 14.43 2.86
CA GLY A 467 34.40 13.29 3.46
C GLY A 467 34.57 12.07 2.54
N CYS A 468 33.52 11.60 1.86
CA CYS A 468 33.60 10.49 0.90
C CYS A 468 32.49 10.53 -0.18
N ASN A 469 32.51 9.57 -1.11
CA ASN A 469 31.41 9.27 -2.02
C ASN A 469 30.89 7.86 -1.69
N MET A 470 29.57 7.68 -1.62
CA MET A 470 28.93 6.39 -1.29
C MET A 470 29.10 5.31 -2.39
N MET A 471 29.51 5.69 -3.60
CA MET A 471 29.77 4.79 -4.73
C MET A 471 31.26 4.52 -4.95
N SER A 472 32.13 5.05 -4.08
CA SER A 472 33.58 4.93 -4.24
C SER A 472 34.27 4.55 -2.95
N MET A 473 35.32 3.73 -3.06
CA MET A 473 36.20 3.38 -1.94
C MET A 473 37.32 4.40 -1.72
N ASP A 474 37.32 5.52 -2.46
CA ASP A 474 38.28 6.61 -2.28
C ASP A 474 38.17 7.24 -0.89
N THR A 475 39.30 7.31 -0.19
CA THR A 475 39.44 7.84 1.16
C THR A 475 40.16 9.19 1.22
N THR A 476 40.54 9.77 0.08
CA THR A 476 41.37 11.00 0.01
C THR A 476 40.76 12.19 0.76
N GLN A 477 39.44 12.32 0.77
CA GLN A 477 38.71 13.42 1.43
C GLN A 477 38.45 13.20 2.93
N ILE A 478 38.73 12.02 3.48
CA ILE A 478 38.46 11.71 4.89
C ILE A 478 39.33 12.57 5.82
N ALA A 479 40.57 12.90 5.44
CA ALA A 479 41.46 13.72 6.25
C ALA A 479 40.86 15.12 6.53
N ALA A 480 40.20 15.73 5.55
CA ALA A 480 39.53 17.02 5.71
C ALA A 480 38.33 16.93 6.67
N ALA A 481 37.56 15.84 6.61
CA ALA A 481 36.46 15.58 7.54
C ALA A 481 36.96 15.39 8.99
N VAL A 482 38.04 14.64 9.18
CA VAL A 482 38.69 14.47 10.50
C VAL A 482 39.13 15.83 11.07
N GLU A 483 39.72 16.70 10.24
CA GLU A 483 40.13 18.03 10.68
C GLU A 483 38.94 18.92 11.03
N ALA A 484 37.86 18.88 10.24
CA ALA A 484 36.62 19.57 10.55
C ALA A 484 36.06 19.15 11.92
N ALA A 485 36.06 17.84 12.22
CA ALA A 485 35.61 17.31 13.51
C ALA A 485 36.52 17.74 14.67
N ARG A 486 37.85 17.64 14.55
CA ARG A 486 38.81 18.06 15.59
C ARG A 486 38.65 19.51 16.00
N GLN A 487 38.34 20.37 15.03
CA GLN A 487 38.15 21.81 15.22
C GLN A 487 36.73 22.22 15.63
N SER A 488 35.86 21.25 15.95
CA SER A 488 34.48 21.47 16.38
C SER A 488 34.21 20.92 17.77
N ASP A 489 33.12 21.36 18.40
CA ASP A 489 32.69 20.87 19.72
C ASP A 489 31.93 19.54 19.61
N ALA A 490 31.23 19.34 18.49
CA ALA A 490 30.57 18.09 18.10
C ALA A 490 30.66 17.89 16.58
N ALA A 491 30.52 16.63 16.14
CA ALA A 491 30.42 16.27 14.73
C ALA A 491 29.09 15.56 14.44
N ILE A 492 28.40 15.99 13.39
CA ILE A 492 27.22 15.33 12.85
C ILE A 492 27.60 14.71 11.50
N LEU A 493 27.47 13.38 11.41
CA LEU A 493 27.74 12.59 10.23
C LEU A 493 26.43 12.25 9.50
N PHE A 494 26.38 12.51 8.20
CA PHE A 494 25.27 12.19 7.31
C PHE A 494 25.70 11.12 6.31
N CYS A 495 25.33 9.87 6.59
CA CYS A 495 25.62 8.69 5.78
C CYS A 495 24.33 7.97 5.38
N GLY A 496 24.39 6.98 4.49
CA GLY A 496 23.24 6.18 4.09
C GLY A 496 23.28 5.79 2.62
N SER A 497 22.18 6.05 1.91
CA SER A 497 21.96 5.68 0.51
C SER A 497 21.47 6.85 -0.34
N ALA A 498 21.43 6.66 -1.67
CA ALA A 498 20.79 7.54 -2.63
C ALA A 498 19.96 6.73 -3.64
N SER A 499 18.78 7.24 -4.00
CA SER A 499 17.79 6.57 -4.87
C SER A 499 17.54 7.33 -6.17
N ALA A 500 17.16 6.65 -7.25
CA ALA A 500 17.00 7.22 -8.59
C ALA A 500 15.83 8.22 -8.70
N SER A 501 15.77 9.02 -9.77
CA SER A 501 14.56 9.77 -10.15
C SER A 501 13.95 9.15 -11.39
N LEU A 502 12.68 8.76 -11.29
CA LEU A 502 11.97 8.01 -12.32
C LEU A 502 12.00 8.78 -13.65
N ALA A 503 12.41 8.07 -14.71
CA ALA A 503 12.52 8.57 -16.08
C ALA A 503 13.49 9.75 -16.29
N ARG A 504 14.31 10.11 -15.30
CA ARG A 504 15.18 11.29 -15.33
C ARG A 504 16.65 10.96 -15.05
N ASP A 505 16.99 10.62 -13.80
CA ASP A 505 18.38 10.43 -13.37
C ASP A 505 18.56 9.12 -12.57
N TYR A 506 19.41 8.26 -13.10
CA TYR A 506 19.76 6.95 -12.54
C TYR A 506 21.23 6.87 -12.11
N HIS A 507 21.97 7.98 -12.12
CA HIS A 507 23.39 8.02 -11.74
C HIS A 507 23.59 8.06 -10.22
N GLU A 508 24.73 7.50 -9.78
CA GLU A 508 25.11 7.45 -8.37
C GLU A 508 23.95 6.98 -7.47
N THR A 509 23.32 5.85 -7.83
CA THR A 509 22.20 5.24 -7.10
C THR A 509 22.58 3.88 -6.49
N ASN A 510 22.16 3.62 -5.24
CA ASN A 510 22.37 2.35 -4.53
C ASN A 510 21.13 1.89 -3.73
N CYS A 511 19.98 2.51 -3.99
CA CYS A 511 18.66 2.18 -3.45
C CYS A 511 17.59 2.48 -4.51
N GLY A 512 16.37 1.98 -4.33
CA GLY A 512 15.26 2.15 -5.28
C GLY A 512 15.17 1.04 -6.33
N GLU A 513 14.14 1.11 -7.15
CA GLU A 513 13.82 0.10 -8.18
C GLU A 513 15.03 -0.29 -9.06
N GLY A 514 15.38 -1.59 -9.03
CA GLY A 514 16.49 -2.16 -9.80
C GLY A 514 17.89 -1.95 -9.21
N PHE A 515 18.01 -1.28 -8.05
CA PHE A 515 19.27 -1.05 -7.34
C PHE A 515 19.35 -1.87 -6.04
N ASP A 516 19.52 -3.18 -6.23
CA ASP A 516 19.61 -4.16 -5.14
C ASP A 516 21.04 -4.29 -4.59
N LEU A 517 21.16 -4.57 -3.30
CA LEU A 517 22.47 -4.73 -2.64
C LEU A 517 22.73 -6.18 -2.27
N THR A 518 23.93 -6.68 -2.54
CA THR A 518 24.36 -8.00 -2.02
C THR A 518 24.78 -7.94 -0.56
N ASP A 519 25.22 -6.76 -0.10
CA ASP A 519 25.69 -6.51 1.25
C ASP A 519 25.04 -5.25 1.82
N LEU A 520 24.50 -5.37 3.03
CA LEU A 520 23.85 -4.31 3.79
C LEU A 520 24.83 -3.52 4.66
N SER A 521 26.15 -3.63 4.46
CA SER A 521 27.06 -2.62 5.02
C SER A 521 26.87 -1.27 4.31
N LEU A 522 27.22 -0.17 4.98
CA LEU A 522 27.21 1.15 4.34
C LEU A 522 28.17 1.15 3.14
N THR A 523 27.64 1.53 1.98
CA THR A 523 28.36 1.49 0.69
C THR A 523 29.50 2.51 0.63
N GLY A 524 30.48 2.22 -0.23
CA GLY A 524 31.64 3.09 -0.43
C GLY A 524 32.52 3.24 0.82
N ALA A 525 33.21 4.38 0.93
CA ALA A 525 34.10 4.64 2.06
C ALA A 525 33.38 5.17 3.33
N GLN A 526 32.05 5.09 3.41
CA GLN A 526 31.25 5.64 4.51
C GLN A 526 31.63 5.06 5.88
N GLY A 527 31.75 3.73 6.00
CA GLY A 527 32.18 3.10 7.26
C GLY A 527 33.56 3.58 7.72
N LYS A 528 34.51 3.77 6.79
CA LYS A 528 35.85 4.30 7.10
C LYS A 528 35.79 5.76 7.55
N LEU A 529 34.93 6.57 6.95
CA LEU A 529 34.70 7.96 7.34
C LEU A 529 34.18 8.05 8.78
N ILE A 530 33.17 7.24 9.12
CA ILE A 530 32.57 7.21 10.47
C ILE A 530 33.63 6.82 11.51
N GLN A 531 34.37 5.74 11.26
CA GLN A 531 35.44 5.28 12.14
C GLN A 531 36.53 6.35 12.37
N ALA A 532 36.95 7.03 11.30
CA ALA A 532 37.98 8.06 11.37
C ALA A 532 37.53 9.31 12.15
N VAL A 533 36.27 9.72 11.98
CA VAL A 533 35.70 10.86 12.72
C VAL A 533 35.48 10.51 14.20
N HIS A 534 34.96 9.32 14.50
CA HIS A 534 34.84 8.81 15.87
C HIS A 534 36.20 8.78 16.59
N ALA A 535 37.27 8.36 15.90
CA ALA A 535 38.62 8.31 16.46
C ALA A 535 39.20 9.68 16.89
N THR A 536 38.54 10.79 16.57
CA THR A 536 38.93 12.12 17.09
C THR A 536 38.60 12.32 18.57
N GLY A 537 37.75 11.47 19.15
CA GLY A 537 37.28 11.57 20.54
C GLY A 537 36.24 12.67 20.77
N LYS A 538 35.75 13.30 19.71
CA LYS A 538 34.66 14.29 19.77
C LYS A 538 33.30 13.59 19.91
N PRO A 539 32.30 14.23 20.53
CA PRO A 539 30.92 13.76 20.44
C PRO A 539 30.48 13.64 18.98
N VAL A 540 29.98 12.46 18.60
CA VAL A 540 29.53 12.15 17.23
C VAL A 540 28.05 11.80 17.25
N VAL A 541 27.28 12.45 16.38
CA VAL A 541 25.92 12.06 16.02
C VAL A 541 25.95 11.48 14.62
N LEU A 542 25.40 10.27 14.42
CA LEU A 542 25.22 9.69 13.09
C LEU A 542 23.74 9.83 12.69
N VAL A 543 23.48 10.49 11.57
CA VAL A 543 22.16 10.54 10.92
C VAL A 543 22.25 9.71 9.66
N LEU A 544 21.47 8.62 9.62
CA LEU A 544 21.29 7.82 8.42
C LEU A 544 20.19 8.46 7.57
N VAL A 545 20.55 9.01 6.41
CA VAL A 545 19.61 9.46 5.37
C VAL A 545 19.52 8.35 4.32
N THR A 546 18.45 7.55 4.35
CA THR A 546 18.42 6.27 3.62
C THR A 546 17.02 5.80 3.24
N GLY A 547 16.89 5.00 2.18
CA GLY A 547 15.65 4.31 1.81
C GLY A 547 15.47 2.91 2.41
N LYS A 548 16.55 2.31 2.92
CA LYS A 548 16.53 0.94 3.49
C LYS A 548 17.45 0.81 4.71
N PRO A 549 17.27 -0.22 5.57
CA PRO A 549 18.14 -0.44 6.72
C PRO A 549 19.53 -0.96 6.32
N PHE A 550 20.55 -0.57 7.09
CA PHE A 550 21.92 -1.07 6.93
C PHE A 550 22.36 -1.85 8.18
N ALA A 551 23.23 -2.83 7.99
CA ALA A 551 23.92 -3.57 9.02
C ALA A 551 25.07 -2.75 9.61
N ILE A 552 24.76 -2.02 10.68
CA ILE A 552 25.67 -1.03 11.32
C ILE A 552 26.03 -1.41 12.76
N ALA A 553 26.45 -2.67 12.96
CA ALA A 553 26.73 -3.21 14.29
C ALA A 553 27.89 -2.48 15.00
N TRP A 554 28.93 -2.09 14.25
CA TRP A 554 30.06 -1.31 14.77
C TRP A 554 29.59 0.08 15.23
N GLU A 555 28.75 0.74 14.44
CA GLU A 555 28.21 2.06 14.75
C GLU A 555 27.34 2.01 16.00
N LYS A 556 26.48 0.98 16.16
CA LYS A 556 25.70 0.78 17.39
C LYS A 556 26.59 0.72 18.63
N GLU A 557 27.72 0.02 18.55
CA GLU A 557 28.65 -0.15 19.67
C GLU A 557 29.36 1.16 20.01
N HIS A 558 29.81 1.92 19.00
CA HIS A 558 30.76 3.01 19.20
C HIS A 558 30.18 4.43 19.11
N ILE A 559 29.10 4.65 18.35
CA ILE A 559 28.52 5.98 18.17
C ILE A 559 27.47 6.24 19.26
N PRO A 560 27.55 7.36 20.00
CA PRO A 560 26.66 7.61 21.14
C PRO A 560 25.23 7.97 20.72
N ALA A 561 25.04 8.70 19.62
CA ALA A 561 23.71 9.05 19.12
C ALA A 561 23.54 8.67 17.65
N ILE A 562 22.47 7.93 17.34
CA ILE A 562 22.15 7.45 16.00
C ILE A 562 20.68 7.73 15.70
N LEU A 563 20.41 8.39 14.57
CA LEU A 563 19.08 8.61 14.02
C LEU A 563 18.97 7.96 12.64
N VAL A 564 17.76 7.54 12.30
CA VAL A 564 17.37 7.25 10.92
C VAL A 564 16.38 8.32 10.51
N GLN A 565 16.78 9.11 9.51
CA GLN A 565 15.87 9.87 8.69
C GLN A 565 15.69 9.07 7.40
N TRP A 566 14.59 8.37 7.27
CA TRP A 566 14.20 7.85 5.96
C TRP A 566 14.05 9.04 4.99
N TYR A 567 14.08 8.82 3.67
CA TYR A 567 13.88 9.90 2.69
C TYR A 567 12.63 10.72 3.00
N ALA A 568 12.83 11.97 3.44
CA ALA A 568 11.82 12.76 4.16
C ALA A 568 11.24 13.89 3.31
N GLY A 569 11.34 13.77 1.99
CA GLY A 569 10.85 14.78 1.06
C GLY A 569 11.60 16.11 1.17
N GLU A 570 10.98 17.15 0.62
CA GLU A 570 11.60 18.46 0.44
C GLU A 570 11.93 19.23 1.74
N GLN A 571 11.34 18.84 2.87
CA GLN A 571 11.57 19.48 4.17
C GLN A 571 12.54 18.70 5.07
N GLU A 572 13.22 17.68 4.55
CA GLU A 572 14.13 16.79 5.28
C GLU A 572 15.15 17.54 6.14
N GLY A 573 15.93 18.47 5.56
CA GLY A 573 16.96 19.19 6.29
C GLY A 573 16.40 20.07 7.41
N SER A 574 15.21 20.64 7.22
CA SER A 574 14.53 21.43 8.25
C SER A 574 14.11 20.55 9.44
N SER A 575 13.56 19.37 9.15
CA SER A 575 13.15 18.38 10.15
C SER A 575 14.32 17.86 10.98
N ILE A 576 15.38 17.39 10.28
CA ILE A 576 16.63 16.94 10.89
C ILE A 576 17.16 18.00 11.86
N ALA A 577 17.24 19.26 11.44
CA ALA A 577 17.77 20.32 12.27
C ALA A 577 16.91 20.56 13.51
N ASP A 578 15.58 20.61 13.37
CA ASP A 578 14.68 20.83 14.52
C ASP A 578 14.76 19.68 15.54
N ILE A 579 14.99 18.45 15.09
CA ILE A 579 15.21 17.30 15.96
C ILE A 579 16.57 17.36 16.65
N LEU A 580 17.65 17.61 15.90
CA LEU A 580 19.00 17.69 16.45
C LEU A 580 19.13 18.74 17.56
N PHE A 581 18.40 19.85 17.45
CA PHE A 581 18.42 20.94 18.42
C PHE A 581 17.20 20.97 19.36
N GLY A 582 16.35 19.94 19.32
CA GLY A 582 15.28 19.71 20.31
C GLY A 582 14.09 20.64 20.23
N LYS A 583 13.87 21.29 19.08
CA LYS A 583 12.61 21.97 18.76
C LYS A 583 11.49 20.96 18.49
N THR A 584 11.86 19.83 17.89
CA THR A 584 10.98 18.67 17.69
C THR A 584 11.51 17.50 18.51
N ASN A 585 10.61 16.84 19.25
CA ASN A 585 10.93 15.59 19.94
C ASN A 585 10.71 14.43 18.94
N PRO A 586 11.73 13.59 18.64
CA PRO A 586 11.56 12.47 17.71
C PRO A 586 10.49 11.51 18.23
N SER A 587 9.70 10.97 17.30
CA SER A 587 8.57 10.09 17.61
C SER A 587 8.35 9.01 16.56
N GLY A 588 9.32 8.81 15.66
CA GLY A 588 9.27 7.74 14.68
C GLY A 588 9.67 6.40 15.30
N HIS A 589 9.11 5.32 14.79
CA HIS A 589 9.42 3.95 15.17
C HIS A 589 9.78 3.12 13.91
N LEU A 590 10.69 2.15 14.05
CA LEU A 590 11.11 1.29 12.96
C LEU A 590 9.95 0.44 12.41
N THR A 591 9.78 0.45 11.08
CA THR A 591 8.81 -0.43 10.39
C THR A 591 9.45 -1.67 9.77
N VAL A 592 10.78 -1.74 9.83
CA VAL A 592 11.61 -2.89 9.46
C VAL A 592 12.68 -3.11 10.51
N SER A 593 12.99 -4.37 10.80
CA SER A 593 14.04 -4.74 11.74
C SER A 593 15.42 -4.55 11.10
N PHE A 594 16.36 -3.94 11.82
CA PHE A 594 17.74 -3.77 11.35
C PHE A 594 18.53 -5.06 11.57
N PRO A 595 19.17 -5.65 10.54
CA PRO A 595 19.99 -6.85 10.71
C PRO A 595 21.38 -6.49 11.28
N LYS A 596 22.05 -7.47 11.90
CA LYS A 596 23.45 -7.29 12.34
C LYS A 596 24.47 -7.42 11.21
N SER A 597 24.14 -8.20 10.19
CA SER A 597 24.88 -8.34 8.93
C SER A 597 23.94 -8.92 7.87
N SER A 598 24.34 -8.88 6.61
CA SER A 598 23.61 -9.52 5.51
C SER A 598 23.36 -11.01 5.73
N GLY A 599 24.25 -11.70 6.46
CA GLY A 599 24.09 -13.11 6.83
C GLY A 599 23.08 -13.37 7.97
N HIS A 600 22.52 -12.32 8.58
CA HIS A 600 21.42 -12.45 9.56
C HIS A 600 20.04 -12.33 8.91
N LEU A 601 19.95 -12.16 7.59
CA LEU A 601 18.66 -12.16 6.89
C LEU A 601 18.08 -13.58 6.81
N PRO A 602 16.75 -13.72 6.90
CA PRO A 602 15.78 -12.66 7.16
C PRO A 602 15.76 -12.19 8.64
N ALA A 603 15.39 -10.94 8.88
CA ALA A 603 15.46 -10.30 10.21
C ALA A 603 14.11 -9.87 10.82
N TYR A 604 13.00 -10.12 10.13
CA TYR A 604 11.67 -9.62 10.52
C TYR A 604 11.22 -10.10 11.91
N TYR A 605 10.43 -9.27 12.59
CA TYR A 605 10.09 -9.47 14.01
C TYR A 605 9.12 -10.64 14.23
N ASN A 606 8.17 -10.86 13.33
CA ASN A 606 7.13 -11.88 13.40
C ASN A 606 7.61 -13.24 12.85
N HIS A 607 8.80 -13.64 13.29
CA HIS A 607 9.39 -14.95 13.02
C HIS A 607 8.61 -16.07 13.70
N LEU A 608 8.74 -17.29 13.17
CA LEU A 608 8.20 -18.49 13.82
C LEU A 608 9.09 -18.87 15.01
N PRO A 609 8.56 -19.58 16.02
CA PRO A 609 9.32 -20.02 17.19
C PRO A 609 10.63 -20.77 16.87
N THR A 610 10.71 -21.42 15.70
CA THR A 610 11.86 -22.19 15.24
C THR A 610 12.96 -21.35 14.59
N ASP A 611 12.65 -20.16 14.11
CA ASP A 611 13.50 -19.42 13.17
C ASP A 611 14.73 -18.77 13.82
N ARG A 612 14.73 -18.64 15.15
CA ARG A 612 15.86 -18.09 15.94
C ARG A 612 16.69 -19.16 16.65
N GLY A 613 16.65 -20.38 16.12
CA GLY A 613 17.43 -21.52 16.61
C GLY A 613 16.87 -22.15 17.87
N PHE A 614 17.39 -23.33 18.21
CA PHE A 614 16.92 -24.17 19.32
C PHE A 614 17.80 -24.04 20.57
N TYR A 615 19.09 -23.78 20.39
CA TYR A 615 20.07 -23.81 21.47
C TYR A 615 20.16 -22.49 22.24
N HIS A 616 19.79 -21.37 21.60
CA HIS A 616 19.82 -20.02 22.18
C HIS A 616 21.13 -19.69 22.92
N LYS A 617 22.26 -20.10 22.35
CA LYS A 617 23.58 -19.96 22.97
C LYS A 617 24.47 -19.06 22.11
N PRO A 618 24.31 -17.72 22.16
CA PRO A 618 25.10 -16.83 21.33
C PRO A 618 26.60 -16.99 21.58
N GLY A 619 27.40 -16.85 20.52
CA GLY A 619 28.85 -17.04 20.59
C GLY A 619 29.67 -15.79 20.25
N SER A 620 30.97 -15.87 20.53
CA SER A 620 32.01 -14.95 20.07
C SER A 620 33.22 -15.74 19.55
N TYR A 621 34.21 -15.08 18.95
CA TYR A 621 35.43 -15.75 18.48
C TYR A 621 36.22 -16.43 19.61
N GLU A 622 36.16 -15.87 20.82
CA GLU A 622 36.79 -16.41 22.02
C GLU A 622 35.96 -17.55 22.64
N GLN A 623 34.64 -17.52 22.46
CA GLN A 623 33.72 -18.52 23.00
C GLN A 623 32.65 -18.91 21.96
N PRO A 624 32.93 -19.90 21.09
CA PRO A 624 31.99 -20.34 20.08
C PRO A 624 30.65 -20.81 20.65
N GLY A 625 29.57 -20.32 20.06
CA GLY A 625 28.18 -20.57 20.42
C GLY A 625 27.44 -21.48 19.45
N ARG A 626 26.12 -21.39 19.45
CA ARG A 626 25.15 -22.00 18.54
C ARG A 626 24.04 -21.00 18.27
N ASP A 627 23.55 -21.00 17.03
CA ASP A 627 22.49 -20.09 16.57
C ASP A 627 22.87 -18.60 16.81
N TYR A 628 24.09 -18.12 16.58
CA TYR A 628 25.11 -18.56 15.64
C TYR A 628 26.46 -18.86 16.35
N VAL A 629 27.46 -19.36 15.61
CA VAL A 629 28.78 -19.69 16.18
C VAL A 629 29.47 -18.46 16.80
N PHE A 630 29.34 -17.29 16.18
CA PHE A 630 30.01 -16.04 16.59
C PHE A 630 29.05 -14.84 16.71
N SER A 631 27.74 -15.10 16.86
CA SER A 631 26.72 -14.05 16.97
C SER A 631 25.45 -14.61 17.63
N SER A 632 24.42 -13.77 17.77
CA SER A 632 23.05 -14.17 18.11
C SER A 632 22.11 -13.82 16.95
N PRO A 633 20.97 -14.53 16.81
CA PRO A 633 20.08 -14.40 15.66
C PRO A 633 19.10 -13.24 15.80
N GLY A 634 19.12 -12.53 16.93
CA GLY A 634 18.30 -11.35 17.13
C GLY A 634 18.73 -10.18 16.22
N PRO A 635 17.81 -9.26 15.92
CA PRO A 635 18.11 -8.09 15.12
C PRO A 635 19.05 -7.14 15.88
N LEU A 636 19.63 -6.18 15.15
CA LEU A 636 20.37 -5.08 15.72
C LEU A 636 19.42 -4.08 16.41
N TRP A 637 18.30 -3.76 15.77
CA TRP A 637 17.13 -3.11 16.36
C TRP A 637 15.88 -3.75 15.78
N ALA A 638 14.88 -4.04 16.61
CA ALA A 638 13.67 -4.71 16.16
C ALA A 638 12.63 -3.71 15.61
N PHE A 639 11.67 -4.24 14.85
CA PHE A 639 10.43 -3.55 14.52
C PHE A 639 9.83 -2.86 15.75
N GLY A 640 9.29 -1.65 15.55
CA GLY A 640 8.70 -0.84 16.60
C GLY A 640 9.71 -0.08 17.47
N HIS A 641 11.02 -0.30 17.34
CA HIS A 641 12.01 0.44 18.12
C HIS A 641 12.04 1.93 17.72
N GLY A 642 12.00 2.82 18.71
CA GLY A 642 12.12 4.27 18.51
C GLY A 642 12.19 4.99 19.86
N LEU A 643 13.26 5.75 20.10
CA LEU A 643 13.44 6.52 21.32
C LEU A 643 12.84 7.93 21.16
N THR A 644 12.60 8.58 22.30
CA THR A 644 12.22 10.00 22.35
C THR A 644 13.15 10.76 23.31
N TYR A 645 13.07 12.09 23.35
CA TYR A 645 13.74 12.91 24.37
C TYR A 645 13.01 12.94 25.72
N THR A 646 11.94 12.16 25.87
CA THR A 646 11.23 11.94 27.13
C THR A 646 11.09 10.44 27.39
N THR A 647 10.44 10.08 28.50
CA THR A 647 10.20 8.67 28.86
C THR A 647 8.72 8.45 29.12
N PHE A 648 8.26 7.21 28.87
CA PHE A 648 6.88 6.82 29.09
C PHE A 648 6.80 5.57 29.96
N GLU A 649 5.82 5.56 30.86
CA GLU A 649 5.44 4.40 31.67
C GLU A 649 4.11 3.84 31.17
N TYR A 650 4.00 2.51 31.18
CA TYR A 650 2.80 1.78 30.76
C TYR A 650 2.29 0.96 31.95
N ALA A 651 1.02 1.14 32.31
CA ALA A 651 0.39 0.51 33.45
C ALA A 651 -1.08 0.13 33.19
N ASP A 652 -1.68 -0.58 34.14
CA ASP A 652 -3.13 -0.87 34.16
C ASP A 652 -3.69 -1.49 32.88
N LEU A 653 -3.07 -2.58 32.40
CA LEU A 653 -3.59 -3.35 31.26
C LEU A 653 -4.96 -3.95 31.61
N GLN A 654 -6.00 -3.57 30.87
CA GLN A 654 -7.35 -4.11 31.01
C GLN A 654 -7.83 -4.66 29.68
N ILE A 655 -8.51 -5.82 29.71
CA ILE A 655 -8.97 -6.51 28.52
C ILE A 655 -10.48 -6.75 28.60
N GLU A 656 -11.20 -6.24 27.62
CA GLU A 656 -12.60 -6.49 27.38
C GLU A 656 -12.74 -7.35 26.13
N GLN A 657 -13.05 -8.64 26.32
CA GLN A 657 -13.26 -9.58 25.23
C GLN A 657 -14.76 -9.78 24.97
N THR A 658 -15.15 -9.70 23.71
CA THR A 658 -16.46 -10.14 23.21
C THR A 658 -16.30 -11.35 22.29
N THR A 659 -17.40 -11.83 21.71
CA THR A 659 -17.34 -12.93 20.73
C THR A 659 -16.61 -12.54 19.44
N ASP A 660 -16.63 -11.25 19.09
CA ASP A 660 -16.24 -10.77 17.77
C ASP A 660 -15.01 -9.86 17.82
N SER A 661 -14.70 -9.30 18.99
CA SER A 661 -13.61 -8.34 19.15
C SER A 661 -12.96 -8.39 20.53
N VAL A 662 -11.75 -7.87 20.60
CA VAL A 662 -11.00 -7.63 21.84
C VAL A 662 -10.66 -6.15 21.90
N LYS A 663 -10.97 -5.54 23.04
CA LYS A 663 -10.55 -4.20 23.40
C LYS A 663 -9.55 -4.28 24.54
N VAL A 664 -8.43 -3.61 24.36
CA VAL A 664 -7.35 -3.50 25.34
C VAL A 664 -7.21 -2.04 25.72
N LEU A 665 -7.24 -1.75 27.02
CA LEU A 665 -6.95 -0.42 27.57
C LEU A 665 -5.62 -0.49 28.30
N VAL A 666 -4.75 0.48 28.05
CA VAL A 666 -3.48 0.66 28.79
C VAL A 666 -3.33 2.12 29.19
N THR A 667 -2.92 2.38 30.43
CA THR A 667 -2.55 3.71 30.89
C THR A 667 -1.13 4.02 30.44
N VAL A 668 -0.94 5.16 29.78
CA VAL A 668 0.36 5.66 29.32
C VAL A 668 0.61 7.00 29.98
N LYS A 669 1.76 7.13 30.64
CA LYS A 669 2.16 8.37 31.33
C LYS A 669 3.49 8.86 30.82
N ASN A 670 3.61 10.16 30.56
CA ASN A 670 4.90 10.79 30.30
C ASN A 670 5.62 11.08 31.62
N THR A 671 6.72 10.38 31.87
CA THR A 671 7.52 10.47 33.10
C THR A 671 8.74 11.38 32.98
N GLY A 672 8.98 11.96 31.80
CA GLY A 672 10.09 12.88 31.58
C GLY A 672 9.69 14.35 31.69
N THR A 673 10.61 15.22 31.28
CA THR A 673 10.50 16.69 31.46
C THR A 673 10.09 17.43 30.19
N ARG A 674 9.84 16.71 29.10
CA ARG A 674 9.47 17.27 27.79
C ARG A 674 8.16 16.65 27.31
N ALA A 675 7.37 17.44 26.58
CA ALA A 675 6.27 16.87 25.81
C ALA A 675 6.83 15.88 24.77
N GLY A 676 6.09 14.81 24.49
CA GLY A 676 6.50 13.79 23.52
C GLY A 676 5.31 12.95 23.07
N LYS A 677 5.53 12.14 22.04
CA LYS A 677 4.51 11.24 21.50
C LYS A 677 4.90 9.79 21.80
N ALA A 678 4.00 9.05 22.45
CA ALA A 678 4.13 7.62 22.69
C ALA A 678 3.37 6.81 21.64
N VAL A 679 3.83 5.60 21.35
CA VAL A 679 3.14 4.65 20.48
C VAL A 679 3.01 3.30 21.20
N PRO A 680 1.96 3.12 22.03
CA PRO A 680 1.55 1.80 22.47
C PRO A 680 1.32 0.85 21.30
N GLN A 681 1.99 -0.30 21.32
CA GLN A 681 1.93 -1.33 20.31
C GLN A 681 1.38 -2.62 20.93
N LEU A 682 0.25 -3.08 20.41
CA LEU A 682 -0.43 -4.30 20.83
C LEU A 682 -0.05 -5.45 19.90
N TYR A 683 0.67 -6.41 20.45
CA TYR A 683 1.02 -7.65 19.78
C TYR A 683 0.19 -8.82 20.34
N VAL A 684 -0.11 -9.79 19.48
CA VAL A 684 -0.76 -11.04 19.86
C VAL A 684 0.08 -12.23 19.43
N ARG A 685 0.15 -13.23 20.30
CA ARG A 685 0.73 -14.53 20.01
C ARG A 685 -0.32 -15.61 20.23
N ASP A 686 -0.55 -16.43 19.22
CA ASP A 686 -1.24 -17.69 19.41
C ASP A 686 -0.31 -18.67 20.15
N VAL A 687 -0.74 -19.15 21.32
CA VAL A 687 0.13 -19.95 22.20
C VAL A 687 0.30 -21.36 21.65
N PHE A 688 -0.77 -21.94 21.10
CA PHE A 688 -0.78 -23.29 20.53
C PHE A 688 -1.81 -23.36 19.40
N SER A 689 -1.35 -23.81 18.24
CA SER A 689 -2.19 -24.07 17.07
C SER A 689 -1.75 -25.31 16.30
N SER A 690 -2.57 -25.72 15.34
CA SER A 690 -2.30 -26.87 14.48
C SER A 690 -1.16 -26.65 13.48
N ILE A 691 -0.75 -25.40 13.26
CA ILE A 691 0.44 -25.02 12.49
C ILE A 691 1.33 -24.09 13.32
N SER A 692 2.58 -23.88 12.88
CA SER A 692 3.42 -22.89 13.54
C SER A 692 2.97 -21.47 13.17
N THR A 693 2.67 -20.65 14.18
CA THR A 693 2.31 -19.24 14.02
C THR A 693 3.42 -18.31 14.52
N PRO A 694 3.45 -17.04 14.10
CA PRO A 694 4.45 -16.08 14.54
C PRO A 694 4.48 -15.87 16.06
N VAL A 695 5.67 -15.64 16.62
CA VAL A 695 5.82 -15.37 18.06
C VAL A 695 5.18 -14.07 18.52
N ARG A 696 4.92 -13.14 17.58
CA ARG A 696 4.27 -11.84 17.77
C ARG A 696 3.64 -11.39 16.46
N GLN A 697 2.46 -10.78 16.55
CA GLN A 697 1.78 -10.15 15.42
C GLN A 697 1.17 -8.84 15.90
N LEU A 698 1.52 -7.72 15.29
CA LEU A 698 0.91 -6.42 15.56
C LEU A 698 -0.57 -6.48 15.18
N LYS A 699 -1.45 -6.08 16.11
CA LYS A 699 -2.91 -6.06 15.89
C LYS A 699 -3.52 -4.68 16.13
N ALA A 700 -2.86 -3.81 16.88
CA ALA A 700 -3.27 -2.42 17.04
C ALA A 700 -2.10 -1.57 17.53
N PHE A 701 -2.18 -0.27 17.26
CA PHE A 701 -1.34 0.76 17.87
C PHE A 701 -2.09 2.08 17.85
N GLN A 702 -1.68 3.04 18.67
CA GLN A 702 -2.23 4.39 18.64
C GLN A 702 -1.19 5.40 19.10
N LYS A 703 -0.89 6.41 18.28
CA LYS A 703 0.02 7.48 18.67
C LYS A 703 -0.70 8.50 19.55
N VAL A 704 -0.11 8.85 20.69
CA VAL A 704 -0.66 9.84 21.64
C VAL A 704 0.40 10.85 22.05
N GLU A 705 0.05 12.13 22.06
CA GLU A 705 0.92 13.20 22.55
C GLU A 705 0.61 13.48 24.03
N LEU A 706 1.66 13.59 24.85
CA LEU A 706 1.54 13.81 26.28
C LEU A 706 2.54 14.88 26.74
N LYS A 707 2.07 15.83 27.54
CA LYS A 707 2.90 16.78 28.30
C LYS A 707 3.59 16.07 29.47
N PRO A 708 4.63 16.66 30.08
CA PRO A 708 5.23 16.12 31.29
C PRO A 708 4.18 15.83 32.37
N ASP A 709 4.31 14.67 33.02
CA ASP A 709 3.40 14.15 34.05
C ASP A 709 1.95 13.87 33.61
N GLU A 710 1.60 14.10 32.34
CA GLU A 710 0.30 13.75 31.79
C GLU A 710 0.15 12.23 31.60
N GLU A 711 -1.02 11.71 31.93
CA GLU A 711 -1.39 10.31 31.74
C GLU A 711 -2.73 10.19 31.00
N VAL A 712 -2.85 9.15 30.16
CA VAL A 712 -4.06 8.87 29.40
C VAL A 712 -4.29 7.36 29.30
N GLN A 713 -5.55 6.93 29.27
CA GLN A 713 -5.89 5.56 28.87
C GLN A 713 -6.03 5.48 27.35
N VAL A 714 -5.27 4.58 26.73
CA VAL A 714 -5.22 4.36 25.29
C VAL A 714 -6.03 3.12 24.92
N PRO A 715 -7.11 3.25 24.13
CA PRO A 715 -7.95 2.14 23.73
C PRO A 715 -7.48 1.52 22.41
N LEU A 716 -7.12 0.24 22.45
CA LEU A 716 -6.62 -0.52 21.31
C LEU A 716 -7.60 -1.67 21.00
N HIS A 717 -7.92 -1.87 19.73
CA HIS A 717 -8.98 -2.79 19.32
C HIS A 717 -8.54 -3.66 18.15
N PHE A 718 -8.93 -4.93 18.17
CA PHE A 718 -8.80 -5.83 17.02
C PHE A 718 -9.96 -6.83 16.99
N ALA A 719 -10.27 -7.35 15.80
CA ALA A 719 -11.34 -8.34 15.64
C ALA A 719 -10.83 -9.75 15.94
N ILE A 720 -11.68 -10.64 16.46
CA ILE A 720 -11.29 -12.04 16.70
C ILE A 720 -10.89 -12.73 15.38
N GLU A 721 -11.52 -12.36 14.26
CA GLU A 721 -11.14 -12.85 12.94
C GLU A 721 -9.72 -12.46 12.50
N ASP A 722 -9.15 -11.38 13.05
CA ASP A 722 -7.75 -11.01 12.80
C ASP A 722 -6.77 -12.00 13.45
N LEU A 723 -7.24 -12.92 14.31
CA LEU A 723 -6.45 -14.01 14.88
C LEU A 723 -6.37 -15.24 13.97
N ALA A 724 -7.13 -15.25 12.87
CA ALA A 724 -7.16 -16.39 11.98
C ALA A 724 -5.82 -16.59 11.28
N PHE A 725 -5.51 -17.85 10.97
CA PHE A 725 -4.43 -18.22 10.06
C PHE A 725 -4.98 -19.05 8.90
N THR A 726 -4.24 -19.10 7.81
CA THR A 726 -4.56 -19.87 6.61
C THR A 726 -3.67 -21.11 6.54
N ASN A 727 -4.27 -22.29 6.45
CA ASN A 727 -3.51 -23.53 6.28
C ASN A 727 -3.09 -23.75 4.81
N GLU A 728 -2.28 -24.78 4.54
CA GLU A 728 -1.78 -25.08 3.19
C GLU A 728 -2.88 -25.52 2.19
N ASN A 729 -4.07 -25.88 2.67
CA ASN A 729 -5.24 -26.12 1.82
C ASN A 729 -5.98 -24.81 1.46
N GLY A 730 -5.49 -23.65 1.93
CA GLY A 730 -6.11 -22.35 1.73
C GLY A 730 -7.34 -22.10 2.60
N GLN A 731 -7.51 -22.85 3.70
CA GLN A 731 -8.62 -22.66 4.64
C GLN A 731 -8.18 -21.73 5.76
N THR A 732 -8.94 -20.64 5.96
CA THR A 732 -8.71 -19.65 7.02
C THR A 732 -9.64 -19.91 8.19
N ALA A 733 -9.11 -20.00 9.40
CA ALA A 733 -9.90 -20.19 10.62
C ALA A 733 -9.21 -19.63 11.87
N VAL A 734 -10.01 -19.30 12.88
CA VAL A 734 -9.54 -19.07 14.25
C VAL A 734 -9.74 -20.37 15.02
N GLU A 735 -8.65 -20.94 15.54
CA GLU A 735 -8.73 -22.13 16.38
C GLU A 735 -9.08 -21.77 17.83
N PRO A 736 -9.90 -22.58 18.52
CA PRO A 736 -10.07 -22.45 19.96
C PRO A 736 -8.74 -22.65 20.69
N GLY A 737 -8.42 -21.74 21.62
CA GLY A 737 -7.11 -21.76 22.27
C GLY A 737 -6.83 -20.51 23.08
N ASN A 738 -5.63 -20.45 23.63
CA ASN A 738 -5.14 -19.31 24.39
C ASN A 738 -4.30 -18.41 23.49
N PHE A 739 -4.50 -17.11 23.61
CA PHE A 739 -3.72 -16.08 22.91
C PHE A 739 -3.09 -15.16 23.94
N GLU A 740 -1.76 -15.03 23.89
CA GLU A 740 -1.02 -14.08 24.73
C GLU A 740 -1.14 -12.68 24.13
N ILE A 741 -1.69 -11.78 24.91
CA ILE A 741 -1.77 -10.35 24.64
C ILE A 741 -0.50 -9.69 25.18
N GLN A 742 0.22 -8.98 24.33
CA GLN A 742 1.53 -8.38 24.63
C GLN A 742 1.48 -6.88 24.35
N MET A 743 1.64 -6.06 25.40
CA MET A 743 1.71 -4.60 25.28
C MET A 743 3.16 -4.14 25.42
N GLY A 744 3.63 -3.35 24.46
CA GLY A 744 4.97 -2.77 24.49
C GLY A 744 5.06 -1.48 23.68
N ASP A 745 6.26 -0.93 23.61
CA ASP A 745 6.63 0.22 22.77
C ASP A 745 7.60 -0.17 21.64
N ALA A 746 8.02 -1.44 21.58
CA ALA A 746 8.73 -2.08 20.49
C ALA A 746 8.47 -3.59 20.52
N SER A 747 8.68 -4.27 19.39
CA SER A 747 8.43 -5.72 19.31
C SER A 747 9.35 -6.55 20.20
N ASP A 748 10.51 -6.04 20.62
CA ASP A 748 11.43 -6.67 21.56
C ASP A 748 11.39 -6.09 22.98
N HIS A 749 10.53 -5.09 23.22
CA HIS A 749 10.32 -4.45 24.53
C HIS A 749 8.85 -4.54 24.94
N ILE A 750 8.44 -5.74 25.36
CA ILE A 750 7.10 -6.02 25.89
C ILE A 750 7.09 -5.74 27.39
N LEU A 751 6.21 -4.82 27.80
CA LEU A 751 6.12 -4.30 29.16
C LEU A 751 5.04 -5.01 29.98
N LEU A 752 3.88 -5.27 29.37
CA LEU A 752 2.74 -5.91 30.02
C LEU A 752 2.25 -7.09 29.19
N LYS A 753 1.74 -8.13 29.85
CA LYS A 753 1.21 -9.32 29.21
C LYS A 753 -0.03 -9.81 29.94
N ASP A 754 -0.95 -10.40 29.17
CA ASP A 754 -2.07 -11.16 29.70
C ASP A 754 -2.50 -12.25 28.70
N ILE A 755 -3.48 -13.07 29.03
CA ILE A 755 -3.98 -14.15 28.18
C ILE A 755 -5.49 -14.02 28.00
N ILE A 756 -5.93 -14.16 26.76
CA ILE A 756 -7.34 -14.38 26.42
C ILE A 756 -7.56 -15.81 25.93
N SER A 757 -8.78 -16.31 26.02
CA SER A 757 -9.17 -17.62 25.50
C SER A 757 -10.29 -17.49 24.46
N ILE A 758 -10.11 -18.11 23.30
CA ILE A 758 -11.12 -18.20 22.24
C ILE A 758 -11.73 -19.61 22.27
N GLY A 759 -13.06 -19.68 22.19
CA GLY A 759 -13.81 -20.94 22.30
C GLY A 759 -13.79 -21.55 23.71
N LYS A 760 -14.53 -22.65 23.91
CA LYS A 760 -14.48 -23.39 25.19
C LYS A 760 -13.23 -24.26 25.20
N THR A 761 -12.21 -23.87 25.96
CA THR A 761 -11.11 -24.75 26.32
C THR A 761 -11.67 -25.93 27.13
N SER A 762 -11.81 -27.10 26.50
CA SER A 762 -11.96 -28.34 27.27
C SER A 762 -10.57 -28.72 27.76
N ALA A 763 -10.35 -28.54 29.06
CA ALA A 763 -9.37 -29.37 29.74
C ALA A 763 -9.89 -30.82 29.68
N ASP A 764 -8.98 -31.73 29.32
CA ASP A 764 -9.14 -33.18 29.14
C ASP A 764 -9.67 -33.69 27.79
N GLY A 765 -8.74 -34.32 27.07
CA GLY A 765 -8.94 -35.67 26.54
C GLY A 765 -9.55 -35.79 25.15
N HIS A 766 -8.71 -36.20 24.19
CA HIS A 766 -9.03 -36.93 22.96
C HIS A 766 -10.47 -36.85 22.43
N GLN A 767 -10.66 -36.18 21.30
CA GLN A 767 -11.71 -36.56 20.36
C GLN A 767 -11.12 -36.90 18.99
N THR A 768 -11.26 -38.18 18.67
CA THR A 768 -11.11 -38.82 17.37
C THR A 768 -11.88 -38.09 16.27
N GLU A 769 -11.19 -37.69 15.21
CA GLU A 769 -11.82 -37.31 13.95
C GLU A 769 -12.52 -38.52 13.32
N GLN A 770 -13.85 -38.48 13.30
CA GLN A 770 -14.62 -39.25 12.31
C GLN A 770 -14.99 -38.32 11.16
N ARG A 771 -14.35 -38.52 10.01
CA ARG A 771 -14.88 -38.09 8.72
C ARG A 771 -16.27 -38.73 8.53
N GLN A 772 -17.33 -37.92 8.43
CA GLN A 772 -18.60 -38.38 7.90
C GLN A 772 -18.92 -37.67 6.58
N ALA A 773 -19.14 -38.50 5.57
CA ALA A 773 -19.64 -38.16 4.25
C ALA A 773 -21.10 -37.68 4.30
N GLY A 774 -21.52 -37.00 3.24
CA GLY A 774 -22.78 -36.25 3.09
C GLY A 774 -23.99 -36.80 3.83
N LYS A 775 -24.51 -36.01 4.78
CA LYS A 775 -25.84 -36.18 5.36
C LYS A 775 -26.84 -35.31 4.59
N GLU A 776 -28.03 -35.87 4.36
CA GLU A 776 -29.20 -35.12 3.91
C GLU A 776 -29.54 -34.02 4.94
N ILE A 777 -29.68 -32.78 4.47
CA ILE A 777 -30.03 -31.60 5.28
C ILE A 777 -31.50 -31.68 5.71
N GLY A 778 -31.79 -31.48 7.00
CA GLY A 778 -33.13 -31.25 7.53
C GLY A 778 -33.79 -32.39 8.29
N LYS A 779 -33.02 -33.42 8.72
CA LYS A 779 -33.53 -34.54 9.55
C LYS A 779 -32.99 -34.51 10.99
N GLY A 780 -32.16 -33.53 11.33
CA GLY A 780 -31.60 -33.34 12.64
C GLY A 780 -32.64 -32.93 13.70
N THR A 781 -32.28 -33.07 14.97
CA THR A 781 -33.14 -32.64 16.08
C THR A 781 -33.38 -31.13 16.01
N ILE A 782 -34.62 -30.68 16.30
CA ILE A 782 -34.92 -29.24 16.38
C ILE A 782 -34.20 -28.66 17.60
N ILE A 783 -33.42 -27.60 17.37
CA ILE A 783 -32.70 -26.86 18.40
C ILE A 783 -33.10 -25.38 18.39
N SER A 784 -33.02 -24.77 19.58
CA SER A 784 -33.19 -23.34 19.76
C SER A 784 -31.89 -22.60 19.45
N ILE A 785 -31.94 -21.68 18.49
CA ILE A 785 -30.81 -20.86 18.09
C ILE A 785 -31.10 -19.41 18.43
N LYS A 786 -30.15 -18.74 19.06
CA LYS A 786 -30.18 -17.30 19.30
C LYS A 786 -29.09 -16.62 18.50
N GLY A 787 -29.28 -15.36 18.15
CA GLY A 787 -28.27 -14.68 17.35
C GLY A 787 -28.47 -13.19 17.24
N MET A 788 -27.55 -12.56 16.53
CA MET A 788 -27.61 -11.17 16.15
C MET A 788 -27.09 -11.02 14.72
N VAL A 789 -27.73 -10.13 13.97
CA VAL A 789 -27.28 -9.74 12.64
C VAL A 789 -26.77 -8.30 12.70
N ARG A 790 -25.61 -8.04 12.10
CA ARG A 790 -24.98 -6.72 11.97
C ARG A 790 -24.57 -6.44 10.53
N ASP A 791 -24.31 -5.20 10.19
CA ASP A 791 -23.67 -4.84 8.91
C ASP A 791 -22.14 -4.87 9.00
N VAL A 792 -21.46 -4.62 7.87
CA VAL A 792 -20.00 -4.60 7.73
C VAL A 792 -19.30 -3.53 8.58
N GLN A 793 -20.04 -2.58 9.14
CA GLN A 793 -19.55 -1.56 10.08
C GLN A 793 -19.84 -1.96 11.55
N ALA A 794 -20.27 -3.21 11.78
CA ALA A 794 -20.70 -3.75 13.07
C ALA A 794 -21.95 -3.08 13.67
N THR A 795 -22.76 -2.39 12.85
CA THR A 795 -24.03 -1.80 13.30
C THR A 795 -25.12 -2.88 13.33
N PRO A 796 -25.94 -3.00 14.40
CA PRO A 796 -27.05 -3.96 14.45
C PRO A 796 -28.05 -3.79 13.30
N ALA A 797 -28.35 -4.88 12.59
CA ALA A 797 -29.22 -4.90 11.43
C ALA A 797 -30.63 -5.40 11.80
N ASP A 798 -31.60 -4.49 11.80
CA ASP A 798 -32.99 -4.80 12.08
C ASP A 798 -33.72 -5.45 10.88
N ARG A 799 -34.85 -6.11 11.13
CA ARG A 799 -35.76 -6.64 10.09
C ARG A 799 -35.11 -7.55 9.04
N VAL A 800 -34.08 -8.29 9.42
CA VAL A 800 -33.47 -9.32 8.56
C VAL A 800 -34.32 -10.58 8.66
N GLU A 801 -34.84 -11.06 7.54
CA GLU A 801 -35.58 -12.32 7.47
C GLU A 801 -34.63 -13.51 7.53
N ILE A 802 -34.98 -14.53 8.30
CA ILE A 802 -34.20 -15.75 8.48
C ILE A 802 -34.98 -16.91 7.90
N TYR A 803 -34.54 -17.42 6.75
CA TYR A 803 -35.18 -18.49 6.01
C TYR A 803 -34.49 -19.82 6.29
N SER A 804 -35.24 -20.81 6.75
CA SER A 804 -34.77 -22.19 6.92
C SER A 804 -34.91 -22.94 5.59
N THR A 805 -33.80 -23.47 5.07
CA THR A 805 -33.82 -24.28 3.85
C THR A 805 -34.39 -25.67 4.09
N ALA A 806 -34.23 -26.25 5.28
CA ALA A 806 -34.85 -27.53 5.63
C ALA A 806 -36.37 -27.41 5.78
N GLN A 807 -36.86 -26.35 6.42
CA GLN A 807 -38.29 -26.13 6.64
C GLN A 807 -38.98 -25.36 5.51
N GLN A 808 -38.21 -24.87 4.53
CA GLN A 808 -38.68 -24.12 3.36
C GLN A 808 -39.55 -22.90 3.70
N ARG A 809 -39.27 -22.21 4.82
CA ARG A 809 -40.02 -21.04 5.29
C ARG A 809 -39.16 -20.06 6.08
N VAL A 810 -39.64 -18.81 6.22
CA VAL A 810 -39.07 -17.85 7.18
C VAL A 810 -39.40 -18.33 8.60
N VAL A 811 -38.36 -18.47 9.42
CA VAL A 811 -38.43 -18.99 10.79
C VAL A 811 -38.21 -17.89 11.84
N GLY A 812 -37.69 -16.73 11.45
CA GLY A 812 -37.55 -15.57 12.34
C GLY A 812 -37.21 -14.29 11.59
N VAL A 813 -37.32 -13.17 12.31
CA VAL A 813 -36.92 -11.84 11.83
C VAL A 813 -36.19 -11.13 12.97
N THR A 814 -35.12 -10.39 12.67
CA THR A 814 -34.38 -9.65 13.68
C THR A 814 -35.16 -8.46 14.26
N ASP A 815 -34.97 -8.21 15.55
CA ASP A 815 -35.48 -7.03 16.24
C ASP A 815 -34.66 -5.76 15.94
N LYS A 816 -35.02 -4.62 16.55
CA LYS A 816 -34.32 -3.33 16.37
C LYS A 816 -32.87 -3.33 16.86
N SER A 817 -32.48 -4.29 17.69
CA SER A 817 -31.10 -4.50 18.17
C SER A 817 -30.39 -5.59 17.37
N GLY A 818 -30.95 -5.97 16.20
CA GLY A 818 -30.44 -7.02 15.33
C GLY A 818 -30.59 -8.43 15.88
N ARG A 819 -31.26 -8.66 17.02
CA ARG A 819 -31.31 -9.97 17.69
C ARG A 819 -32.45 -10.84 17.18
N TYR A 820 -32.26 -12.16 17.25
CA TYR A 820 -33.29 -13.13 16.91
C TYR A 820 -33.22 -14.39 17.79
N THR A 821 -34.32 -15.15 17.81
CA THR A 821 -34.39 -16.51 18.36
C THR A 821 -35.30 -17.35 17.48
N ILE A 822 -34.83 -18.53 17.05
CA ILE A 822 -35.51 -19.42 16.09
C ILE A 822 -35.36 -20.89 16.48
N GLU A 823 -36.26 -21.74 15.99
CA GLU A 823 -36.23 -23.20 16.19
C GLU A 823 -36.06 -23.89 14.84
N VAL A 824 -34.93 -24.57 14.64
CA VAL A 824 -34.56 -25.20 13.36
C VAL A 824 -33.82 -26.53 13.56
N PRO A 825 -33.82 -27.45 12.57
CA PRO A 825 -33.01 -28.66 12.64
C PRO A 825 -31.53 -28.34 12.84
N GLU A 826 -30.84 -29.12 13.67
CA GLU A 826 -29.40 -28.97 13.94
C GLU A 826 -28.50 -29.10 12.70
N ASP A 827 -29.02 -29.67 11.61
CA ASP A 827 -28.34 -29.88 10.33
C ASP A 827 -28.83 -28.93 9.21
N ASP A 828 -29.63 -27.91 9.54
CA ASP A 828 -30.22 -26.96 8.59
C ASP A 828 -29.20 -25.95 8.02
N ILE A 829 -29.56 -25.32 6.89
CA ILE A 829 -28.91 -24.11 6.37
C ILE A 829 -29.90 -22.94 6.47
N LEU A 830 -29.46 -21.86 7.11
CA LEU A 830 -30.21 -20.62 7.25
C LEU A 830 -29.77 -19.61 6.21
N VAL A 831 -30.72 -18.91 5.61
CA VAL A 831 -30.47 -17.79 4.69
C VAL A 831 -31.00 -16.50 5.30
N PHE A 832 -30.11 -15.54 5.53
CA PHE A 832 -30.43 -14.22 6.08
C PHE A 832 -30.64 -13.24 4.94
N ARG A 833 -31.80 -12.60 4.90
CA ARG A 833 -32.26 -11.77 3.76
C ARG A 833 -32.71 -10.39 4.25
N LYS A 834 -32.18 -9.34 3.63
CA LYS A 834 -32.64 -7.96 3.82
C LYS A 834 -32.48 -7.20 2.51
N SER A 835 -33.49 -6.41 2.13
CA SER A 835 -33.43 -5.58 0.90
C SER A 835 -32.22 -4.64 0.94
N GLY A 836 -31.45 -4.58 -0.15
CA GLY A 836 -30.20 -3.81 -0.23
C GLY A 836 -28.98 -4.50 0.40
N TYR A 837 -29.09 -5.79 0.75
CA TYR A 837 -28.01 -6.62 1.31
C TYR A 837 -27.89 -7.93 0.54
N LEU A 838 -26.68 -8.49 0.47
CA LEU A 838 -26.47 -9.84 -0.06
C LEU A 838 -27.11 -10.88 0.88
N ASN A 839 -27.61 -11.97 0.31
CA ASN A 839 -28.08 -13.10 1.10
C ASN A 839 -26.89 -13.80 1.73
N GLU A 840 -26.92 -13.99 3.05
CA GLU A 840 -25.90 -14.73 3.78
C GLU A 840 -26.43 -16.11 4.14
N GLU A 841 -25.70 -17.17 3.75
CA GLU A 841 -26.05 -18.55 4.06
C GLU A 841 -25.15 -19.12 5.15
N VAL A 842 -25.74 -19.71 6.19
CA VAL A 842 -24.99 -20.32 7.30
C VAL A 842 -25.55 -21.69 7.66
N ASN A 843 -24.65 -22.67 7.75
CA ASN A 843 -24.97 -24.00 8.27
C ASN A 843 -25.11 -23.96 9.79
N VAL A 844 -26.24 -24.49 10.28
CA VAL A 844 -26.53 -24.58 11.71
C VAL A 844 -25.51 -25.47 12.42
N ALA A 845 -25.18 -26.64 11.86
CA ALA A 845 -24.16 -27.56 12.37
C ALA A 845 -24.17 -27.76 13.90
N GLY A 846 -25.36 -27.88 14.51
CA GLY A 846 -25.55 -28.07 15.96
C GLY A 846 -25.26 -26.85 16.83
N LYS A 847 -25.02 -25.66 16.24
CA LYS A 847 -24.76 -24.42 16.99
C LYS A 847 -26.02 -23.91 17.66
N SER A 848 -25.93 -23.58 18.95
CA SER A 848 -27.01 -22.91 19.71
C SER A 848 -26.98 -21.38 19.58
N SER A 849 -25.96 -20.82 18.92
CA SER A 849 -25.83 -19.39 18.66
C SER A 849 -25.20 -19.12 17.30
N ILE A 850 -25.80 -18.23 16.50
CA ILE A 850 -25.32 -17.86 15.16
C ILE A 850 -25.33 -16.33 15.01
N LEU A 851 -24.15 -15.73 14.81
CA LEU A 851 -23.99 -14.30 14.52
C LEU A 851 -23.68 -14.14 13.03
N ILE A 852 -24.27 -13.11 12.41
CA ILE A 852 -24.15 -12.88 10.96
C ILE A 852 -23.80 -11.43 10.71
N THR A 853 -22.82 -11.21 9.83
CA THR A 853 -22.59 -9.91 9.21
C THR A 853 -23.25 -9.92 7.83
N ILE A 854 -24.30 -9.14 7.63
CA ILE A 854 -24.90 -8.95 6.31
C ILE A 854 -24.07 -7.91 5.53
N ARG A 855 -23.67 -8.28 4.32
CA ARG A 855 -22.91 -7.38 3.45
C ARG A 855 -23.85 -6.51 2.63
N ASN A 856 -23.48 -5.24 2.47
CA ASN A 856 -24.22 -4.32 1.61
C ASN A 856 -24.29 -4.92 0.19
N GLY A 857 -25.51 -5.06 -0.30
CA GLY A 857 -25.81 -5.47 -1.67
C GLY A 857 -26.20 -4.22 -2.41
N THR A 858 -25.23 -3.42 -2.83
CA THR A 858 -25.52 -2.43 -3.87
C THR A 858 -25.98 -3.20 -5.13
N ASP A 859 -27.12 -2.77 -5.65
CA ASP A 859 -28.10 -3.52 -6.44
C ASP A 859 -27.57 -4.34 -7.63
N LEU A 860 -28.26 -5.47 -7.85
CA LEU A 860 -28.23 -6.30 -9.07
C LEU A 860 -28.65 -5.53 -10.33
#